data_AF-E4ZGN6-F1
#
_entry.id   AF-E4ZGN6-F1
#
_cell.length_a   1.000
_cell.length_b   1.000
_cell.length_c   1.000
_cell.angle_alpha   90.00
_cell.angle_beta   90.00
_cell.angle_gamma   90.00
#
_symmetry.space_group_name_H-M   'P 1'
#
loop_
_entity.id
_entity.type
_entity.pdbx_description
1 polymer ?
#
loop_
_entity_poly.entity_id
_entity_poly.type
_entity_poly.pdbx_seq_one_letter_code
_entity_poly.pdbx_strand_id
1 'polypeptide(L)'
;MNTMATGEGQIELPGFGRPLDVWDHPEDNPRAAALSAVKDWDHPVLTVRERCMLLFMNSITDKPGWEKKVYDDEIVAKWSQEAEALDWNKAAIAHGDMSPGNFNHCIAELRAKAAFSEKSGMIPILDSTSCVLKSDTAISADIKEELRNAVRDLEDVPDHQKDWHPGSDGQVLDLVHPSLFPLIYQRSRILPDSTINLVTCLQSIGKGTILPDPQPNLKNTGDSHLWSSRFQWLPCDVSFPDGKNARIDSYINNLHPVDHKGLYTTIEKLITKAVPFWDVVYRCNAAGDLQSRQRLHVTGVKYTLPEGVEEYPTDDQLDDDEFDEDEYYDQVAALRIYDKPEAADFKDLYITPEDVTDPFKLFGRRDKKLQVIVKLANIHLTPEQPEYAGGSWHIEGQLNEHIVATALYYYDNDNITDSQLFFRTRVDGETFSEHLGYEQGDFGGIEKIFGIENEQDQFQDIGSVLTKEDRLIAFPNGFQHRVGDFKLVDPSKPGHRKIVALFLVAPTIPIISTANVPPQRRDWWLREVEAQANNLVSNLPTELIEMVAERVDDFPIGLEEAKELRQQLMVERGRLDEMTLEAQQPGYGFNFCYNTTSKRPHVKSIDHDSLGGLIPNPHFATPSRVSELRCPTSPSPSARPGRLHEGTPRVHITPIPLFAPSNPHTITPTVPRGLNYSYGSAALLPTIRLLCVLASDCAAPRRKSSTLHMCEKNAKGERVSG
;
A
#
# COMPACT_ATOMS: atom_id res chain seq x y z
N MET A 1 -17.51 -17.04 11.25
CA MET A 1 -18.57 -16.87 10.24
C MET A 1 -19.70 -16.12 10.90
N ASN A 2 -19.80 -14.81 10.67
CA ASN A 2 -21.05 -14.06 10.81
C ASN A 2 -21.41 -13.57 9.41
N THR A 3 -21.76 -14.51 8.54
CA THR A 3 -22.58 -14.21 7.37
C THR A 3 -23.97 -13.91 7.92
N MET A 4 -24.45 -12.67 7.77
CA MET A 4 -25.86 -12.38 8.02
C MET A 4 -26.67 -13.08 6.93
N ALA A 5 -26.99 -14.35 7.16
CA ALA A 5 -27.87 -15.11 6.29
C ALA A 5 -29.29 -14.55 6.41
N THR A 6 -29.67 -13.68 5.48
CA THR A 6 -31.08 -13.38 5.22
C THR A 6 -31.61 -14.35 4.15
N GLY A 7 -32.41 -15.33 4.57
CA GLY A 7 -33.42 -15.99 3.75
C GLY A 7 -32.99 -17.15 2.84
N GLU A 8 -31.86 -17.07 2.14
CA GLU A 8 -31.38 -18.11 1.23
C GLU A 8 -29.88 -18.29 1.45
N GLY A 9 -29.35 -19.52 1.49
CA GLY A 9 -27.97 -19.82 1.87
C GLY A 9 -26.88 -19.35 0.90
N GLN A 10 -27.09 -18.23 0.22
CA GLN A 10 -26.19 -17.62 -0.75
C GLN A 10 -25.10 -16.78 -0.05
N ILE A 11 -23.89 -16.82 -0.58
CA ILE A 11 -22.74 -16.06 -0.14
C ILE A 11 -22.92 -14.60 -0.56
N GLU A 12 -22.72 -13.69 0.38
CA GLU A 12 -22.76 -12.25 0.18
C GLU A 12 -21.42 -11.63 0.57
N LEU A 13 -20.68 -11.13 -0.42
CA LEU A 13 -19.36 -10.50 -0.27
C LEU A 13 -19.29 -9.24 -1.16
N PRO A 14 -18.41 -8.28 -0.88
CA PRO A 14 -18.17 -7.16 -1.79
C PRO A 14 -17.91 -7.66 -3.23
N GLY A 15 -18.66 -7.15 -4.21
CA GLY A 15 -18.60 -7.59 -5.60
C GLY A 15 -19.45 -8.83 -5.94
N PHE A 16 -20.10 -9.47 -4.95
CA PHE A 16 -21.02 -10.59 -5.17
C PHE A 16 -22.15 -10.63 -4.13
N GLY A 17 -23.36 -10.23 -4.54
CA GLY A 17 -24.51 -10.09 -3.63
C GLY A 17 -24.48 -8.79 -2.82
N ARG A 18 -23.34 -8.09 -2.77
CA ARG A 18 -23.17 -6.77 -2.14
C ARG A 18 -22.41 -5.82 -3.07
N PRO A 19 -22.64 -4.49 -3.00
CA PRO A 19 -21.87 -3.53 -3.78
C PRO A 19 -20.37 -3.67 -3.50
N LEU A 20 -19.54 -3.41 -4.52
CA LEU A 20 -18.09 -3.52 -4.43
C LEU A 20 -17.47 -2.54 -3.43
N ASP A 21 -18.06 -1.36 -3.33
CA ASP A 21 -17.60 -0.22 -2.54
C ASP A 21 -18.07 -0.24 -1.08
N VAL A 22 -18.62 -1.36 -0.60
CA VAL A 22 -19.12 -1.44 0.77
C VAL A 22 -17.99 -1.62 1.76
N TRP A 23 -17.85 -0.61 2.62
CA TRP A 23 -17.18 -0.70 3.91
C TRP A 23 -18.28 -0.72 4.98
N ASP A 24 -18.76 -1.89 5.41
CA ASP A 24 -19.76 -1.94 6.49
C ASP A 24 -19.22 -1.20 7.70
N HIS A 25 -19.95 -0.25 8.28
CA HIS A 25 -19.53 0.49 9.48
C HIS A 25 -20.12 -0.09 10.78
N PRO A 26 -19.71 -1.28 11.28
CA PRO A 26 -19.69 -1.53 12.70
C PRO A 26 -18.43 -0.89 13.30
N GLU A 27 -18.45 -0.66 14.60
CA GLU A 27 -17.55 0.18 15.41
C GLU A 27 -16.02 -0.09 15.31
N ASP A 28 -15.56 -1.03 14.46
CA ASP A 28 -14.16 -1.37 14.14
C ASP A 28 -13.68 -0.93 12.73
N ASN A 29 -14.60 -0.56 11.83
CA ASN A 29 -14.30 -0.22 10.42
C ASN A 29 -13.32 0.96 10.20
N PRO A 30 -13.26 2.02 11.06
CA PRO A 30 -12.36 3.16 10.80
C PRO A 30 -10.88 2.77 10.66
N ARG A 31 -10.43 1.70 11.33
CA ARG A 31 -9.03 1.24 11.28
C ARG A 31 -8.66 0.65 9.91
N ALA A 32 -9.51 -0.21 9.38
CA ALA A 32 -9.24 -0.88 8.11
C ALA A 32 -9.33 0.09 6.92
N ALA A 33 -10.33 0.99 6.93
CA ALA A 33 -10.46 2.02 5.92
C ALA A 33 -9.20 2.91 5.87
N ALA A 34 -8.79 3.45 7.03
CA ALA A 34 -7.60 4.29 7.13
C ALA A 34 -6.35 3.59 6.56
N LEU A 35 -6.14 2.31 6.87
CA LEU A 35 -4.92 1.59 6.47
C LEU A 35 -4.89 1.17 4.99
N SER A 36 -6.00 1.25 4.26
CA SER A 36 -6.10 0.86 2.84
C SER A 36 -5.47 1.84 1.86
N ALA A 37 -4.80 2.88 2.38
CA ALA A 37 -3.84 3.76 1.72
C ALA A 37 -4.38 4.87 0.82
N VAL A 38 -5.59 4.72 0.29
CA VAL A 38 -6.04 5.61 -0.78
C VAL A 38 -7.15 6.54 -0.33
N LYS A 39 -7.99 6.08 0.60
CA LYS A 39 -9.12 6.82 1.12
C LYS A 39 -8.97 6.93 2.63
N ASP A 40 -9.12 8.14 3.17
CA ASP A 40 -9.06 8.44 4.61
C ASP A 40 -7.69 8.18 5.30
N TRP A 41 -6.66 7.77 4.56
CA TRP A 41 -5.30 7.70 5.09
C TRP A 41 -4.73 9.10 5.26
N ASP A 42 -4.44 9.48 6.49
CA ASP A 42 -3.90 10.79 6.78
C ASP A 42 -2.73 10.71 7.77
N HIS A 43 -1.64 11.38 7.41
CA HIS A 43 -0.41 11.40 8.16
C HIS A 43 -0.03 12.85 8.45
N PRO A 44 0.32 13.21 9.69
CA PRO A 44 0.70 14.59 9.96
C PRO A 44 2.02 14.91 9.28
N VAL A 45 2.18 16.18 8.91
CA VAL A 45 3.44 16.72 8.39
C VAL A 45 4.52 16.60 9.46
N LEU A 46 5.63 15.94 9.14
CA LEU A 46 6.79 15.83 10.03
C LEU A 46 7.74 17.02 9.82
N THR A 47 8.36 17.46 10.91
CA THR A 47 9.44 18.46 10.83
C THR A 47 10.71 17.84 10.25
N VAL A 48 11.58 18.66 9.66
CA VAL A 48 12.91 18.28 9.19
C VAL A 48 13.68 17.53 10.28
N ARG A 49 13.69 18.08 11.49
CA ARG A 49 14.39 17.48 12.64
C ARG A 49 13.81 16.13 13.07
N GLU A 50 12.48 15.95 13.02
CA GLU A 50 11.89 14.65 13.33
C GLU A 50 12.29 13.59 12.29
N ARG A 51 12.35 13.96 11.01
CA ARG A 51 12.88 13.08 9.94
C ARG A 51 14.37 12.75 10.17
N CYS A 52 15.18 13.72 10.62
CA CYS A 52 16.56 13.48 11.02
C CYS A 52 16.67 12.48 12.18
N MET A 53 15.82 12.61 13.21
CA MET A 53 15.75 11.68 14.35
C MET A 53 15.38 10.27 13.90
N LEU A 54 14.36 10.13 13.05
CA LEU A 54 13.93 8.84 12.48
C LEU A 54 15.06 8.18 11.67
N LEU A 55 15.74 8.93 10.80
CA LEU A 55 16.88 8.45 10.03
C LEU A 55 18.01 7.96 10.93
N PHE A 56 18.39 8.77 11.92
CA PHE A 56 19.44 8.42 12.87
C PHE A 56 19.12 7.12 13.61
N MET A 57 17.95 7.03 14.25
CA MET A 57 17.56 5.82 15.00
C MET A 57 17.47 4.58 14.10
N ASN A 58 16.94 4.72 12.88
CA ASN A 58 16.89 3.61 11.94
C ASN A 58 18.31 3.14 11.55
N SER A 59 19.24 4.06 11.33
CA SER A 59 20.64 3.72 11.02
C SER A 59 21.36 3.02 12.19
N ILE A 60 21.12 3.46 13.43
CA ILE A 60 21.70 2.83 14.61
C ILE A 60 21.18 1.41 14.79
N THR A 61 19.87 1.20 14.60
CA THR A 61 19.25 -0.13 14.73
C THR A 61 19.67 -1.13 13.64
N ASP A 62 20.39 -0.69 12.60
CA ASP A 62 21.02 -1.57 11.61
C ASP A 62 22.46 -1.96 11.98
N LYS A 63 23.10 -1.27 12.94
CA LYS A 63 24.45 -1.60 13.38
C LYS A 63 24.44 -2.92 14.19
N PRO A 64 25.37 -3.85 13.94
CA PRO A 64 25.43 -5.10 14.71
C PRO A 64 25.61 -4.85 16.22
N GLY A 65 24.78 -5.48 17.04
CA GLY A 65 24.83 -5.39 18.50
C GLY A 65 24.43 -4.02 19.06
N TRP A 66 23.71 -3.20 18.30
CA TRP A 66 23.27 -1.85 18.72
C TRP A 66 22.52 -1.86 20.06
N GLU A 67 21.76 -2.92 20.32
CA GLU A 67 20.92 -3.09 21.51
C GLU A 67 21.74 -3.11 22.81
N LYS A 68 23.01 -3.52 22.74
CA LYS A 68 23.96 -3.44 23.86
C LYS A 68 24.77 -2.15 23.80
N LYS A 69 25.19 -1.75 22.61
CA LYS A 69 26.06 -0.59 22.37
C LYS A 69 25.40 0.74 22.75
N VAL A 70 24.08 0.84 22.75
CA VAL A 70 23.34 2.04 23.18
C VAL A 70 23.50 2.37 24.67
N TYR A 71 24.01 1.43 25.47
CA TYR A 71 24.33 1.61 26.90
C TYR A 71 25.82 1.90 27.15
N ASP A 72 26.64 1.91 26.11
CA ASP A 72 28.07 2.23 26.20
C ASP A 72 28.27 3.71 25.86
N ASP A 73 28.61 4.51 26.87
CA ASP A 73 28.74 5.96 26.72
C ASP A 73 29.89 6.37 25.77
N GLU A 74 30.94 5.56 25.61
CA GLU A 74 32.01 5.84 24.64
C GLU A 74 31.52 5.63 23.21
N ILE A 75 30.67 4.63 22.98
CA ILE A 75 30.07 4.38 21.68
C ILE A 75 29.02 5.44 21.36
N VAL A 76 28.17 5.80 22.33
CA VAL A 76 27.19 6.88 22.17
C VAL A 76 27.87 8.21 21.86
N ALA A 77 28.99 8.52 22.52
CA ALA A 77 29.78 9.72 22.20
C ALA A 77 30.29 9.74 20.75
N LYS A 78 30.69 8.58 20.21
CA LYS A 78 31.07 8.46 18.79
C LYS A 78 29.87 8.67 17.87
N TRP A 79 28.71 8.11 18.21
CA TRP A 79 27.48 8.34 17.43
C TRP A 79 27.03 9.81 17.45
N SER A 80 27.27 10.53 18.54
CA SER A 80 27.04 11.99 18.60
C SER A 80 27.92 12.72 17.58
N GLN A 81 29.22 12.42 17.55
CA GLN A 81 30.16 13.01 16.59
C GLN A 81 29.79 12.67 15.13
N GLU A 82 29.36 11.42 14.88
CA GLU A 82 28.88 10.99 13.56
C GLU A 82 27.62 11.77 13.13
N ALA A 83 26.68 11.99 14.05
CA ALA A 83 25.44 12.73 13.77
C ALA A 83 25.69 14.23 13.55
N GLU A 84 26.62 14.83 14.30
CA GLU A 84 27.05 16.23 14.12
C GLU A 84 27.77 16.46 12.80
N ALA A 85 28.59 15.49 12.36
CA ALA A 85 29.36 15.58 11.11
C ALA A 85 28.57 15.15 9.87
N LEU A 86 27.33 14.67 10.02
CA LEU A 86 26.54 14.15 8.91
C LEU A 86 26.15 15.27 7.94
N ASP A 87 26.40 15.03 6.65
CA ASP A 87 25.90 15.87 5.58
C ASP A 87 24.44 15.50 5.28
N TRP A 88 23.51 16.22 5.91
CA TRP A 88 22.07 15.96 5.82
C TRP A 88 21.50 16.11 4.40
N ASN A 89 22.08 16.98 3.57
CA ASN A 89 21.69 17.10 2.17
C ASN A 89 22.01 15.81 1.40
N LYS A 90 23.18 15.21 1.64
CA LYS A 90 23.52 13.88 1.07
C LYS A 90 22.65 12.76 1.64
N ALA A 91 22.12 12.93 2.84
CA ALA A 91 21.13 12.03 3.44
C ALA A 91 19.69 12.28 2.94
N ALA A 92 19.50 13.12 1.93
CA ALA A 92 18.21 13.50 1.34
C ALA A 92 17.24 14.19 2.33
N ILE A 93 17.77 14.91 3.31
CA ILE A 93 16.99 15.76 4.23
C ILE A 93 17.56 17.18 4.16
N ALA A 94 16.98 18.00 3.26
CA ALA A 94 17.31 19.41 3.16
C ALA A 94 17.08 20.14 4.50
N HIS A 95 17.96 21.09 4.82
CA HIS A 95 17.98 21.85 6.09
C HIS A 95 18.17 21.00 7.36
N GLY A 96 18.48 19.71 7.21
CA GLY A 96 18.64 18.77 8.30
C GLY A 96 19.76 19.15 9.27
N ASP A 97 19.50 18.89 10.55
CA ASP A 97 20.46 18.99 11.63
C ASP A 97 20.07 18.07 12.80
N MET A 98 21.02 17.82 13.69
CA MET A 98 20.79 17.11 14.95
C MET A 98 21.26 17.99 16.11
N SER A 99 20.31 18.52 16.88
CA SER A 99 20.64 19.24 18.11
C SER A 99 21.05 18.25 19.22
N PRO A 100 21.78 18.71 20.25
CA PRO A 100 22.08 17.87 21.42
C PRO A 100 20.81 17.37 22.13
N GLY A 101 19.75 18.17 22.18
CA GLY A 101 18.45 17.78 22.76
C GLY A 101 17.79 16.63 21.99
N ASN A 102 17.69 16.76 20.67
CA ASN A 102 17.14 15.73 19.80
C ASN A 102 17.98 14.45 19.82
N PHE A 103 19.32 14.58 19.87
CA PHE A 103 20.20 13.44 20.00
C PHE A 103 19.97 12.69 21.32
N ASN A 104 19.92 13.40 22.45
CA ASN A 104 19.64 12.81 23.75
C ASN A 104 18.28 12.10 23.79
N HIS A 105 17.26 12.69 23.17
CA HIS A 105 15.97 12.05 22.97
C HIS A 105 16.10 10.75 22.18
N CYS A 106 16.79 10.75 21.03
CA CYS A 106 17.03 9.55 20.23
C CYS A 106 17.72 8.44 21.03
N ILE A 107 18.72 8.76 21.86
CA ILE A 107 19.42 7.76 22.67
C ILE A 107 18.50 7.17 23.75
N ALA A 108 17.71 8.00 24.42
CA ALA A 108 16.74 7.53 25.40
C ALA A 108 15.68 6.61 24.76
N GLU A 109 15.16 7.00 23.60
CA GLU A 109 14.21 6.20 22.83
C GLU A 109 14.84 4.89 22.33
N LEU A 110 16.08 4.91 21.82
CA LEU A 110 16.81 3.71 21.40
C LEU A 110 17.04 2.73 22.55
N ARG A 111 17.31 3.20 23.77
CA ARG A 111 17.42 2.34 24.96
C ARG A 111 16.09 1.64 25.25
N ALA A 112 14.97 2.36 25.17
CA ALA A 112 13.64 1.78 25.32
C ALA A 112 13.33 0.78 24.20
N LYS A 113 13.68 1.09 22.94
CA LYS A 113 13.52 0.18 21.79
C LYS A 113 14.38 -1.08 21.95
N ALA A 114 15.59 -0.97 22.52
CA ALA A 114 16.44 -2.12 22.81
C ALA A 114 15.79 -3.06 23.83
N ALA A 115 15.23 -2.52 24.92
CA ALA A 115 14.53 -3.29 25.93
C ALA A 115 13.23 -3.94 25.41
N PHE A 116 12.51 -3.25 24.52
CA PHE A 116 11.35 -3.81 23.84
C PHE A 116 11.75 -4.94 22.89
N SER A 117 12.74 -4.70 22.02
CA SER A 117 13.23 -5.66 21.03
C SER A 117 13.76 -6.94 21.67
N GLU A 118 14.45 -6.86 22.81
CA GLU A 118 14.91 -8.06 23.54
C GLU A 118 13.77 -9.01 23.92
N LYS A 119 12.59 -8.46 24.23
CA LYS A 119 11.41 -9.25 24.66
C LYS A 119 10.49 -9.62 23.52
N SER A 120 10.31 -8.75 22.52
CA SER A 120 9.36 -8.93 21.43
C SER A 120 9.99 -9.50 20.16
N GLY A 121 11.30 -9.33 19.98
CA GLY A 121 11.98 -9.56 18.70
C GLY A 121 11.65 -8.54 17.62
N MET A 122 10.99 -7.43 17.96
CA MET A 122 10.52 -6.40 17.03
C MET A 122 11.22 -5.06 17.29
N ILE A 123 11.51 -4.33 16.21
CA ILE A 123 12.07 -2.99 16.29
C ILE A 123 11.13 -2.04 15.54
N PRO A 124 10.38 -1.18 16.25
CA PRO A 124 9.64 -0.09 15.64
C PRO A 124 10.60 0.96 15.08
N ILE A 125 10.40 1.31 13.82
CA ILE A 125 11.15 2.32 13.08
C ILE A 125 10.20 3.14 12.21
N LEU A 126 10.65 4.32 11.78
CA LEU A 126 9.81 5.25 11.01
C LEU A 126 8.44 5.47 11.69
N ASP A 127 8.43 5.44 13.02
CA ASP A 127 7.24 5.46 13.84
C ASP A 127 6.91 6.89 14.25
N SER A 128 5.80 7.42 13.72
CA SER A 128 5.25 8.73 14.10
C SER A 128 3.77 8.61 14.45
N THR A 129 2.84 8.53 13.49
CA THR A 129 1.42 8.18 13.78
C THR A 129 1.04 6.78 13.29
N SER A 130 1.84 6.21 12.41
CA SER A 130 1.89 4.77 12.14
C SER A 130 3.32 4.28 12.27
N CYS A 131 3.60 3.01 11.98
CA CYS A 131 4.93 2.44 12.16
C CYS A 131 5.33 1.47 11.05
N VAL A 132 6.64 1.39 10.83
CA VAL A 132 7.29 0.26 10.18
C VAL A 132 7.94 -0.59 11.27
N LEU A 133 7.83 -1.91 11.17
CA LEU A 133 8.48 -2.84 12.08
C LEU A 133 9.54 -3.62 11.29
N LYS A 134 10.72 -3.82 11.88
CA LYS A 134 11.72 -4.74 11.36
C LYS A 134 12.15 -5.77 12.40
N SER A 135 12.57 -6.93 11.93
CA SER A 135 13.20 -7.97 12.74
C SER A 135 14.17 -8.79 11.92
N ASP A 136 15.37 -9.03 12.45
CA ASP A 136 16.39 -9.87 11.84
C ASP A 136 16.38 -11.30 12.43
N THR A 137 15.43 -11.61 13.32
CA THR A 137 15.38 -12.89 14.07
C THR A 137 13.99 -13.53 14.12
N ALA A 138 12.96 -12.88 13.56
CA ALA A 138 11.59 -13.39 13.56
C ALA A 138 11.46 -14.74 12.84
N ILE A 139 12.21 -14.92 11.75
CA ILE A 139 12.27 -16.16 10.97
C ILE A 139 13.54 -16.92 11.35
N SER A 140 13.39 -18.19 11.77
CA SER A 140 14.53 -19.03 12.12
C SER A 140 15.23 -19.60 10.88
N ALA A 141 16.51 -19.95 11.03
CA ALA A 141 17.28 -20.60 9.97
C ALA A 141 16.59 -21.87 9.42
N ASP A 142 15.93 -22.65 10.27
CA ASP A 142 15.17 -23.83 9.82
C ASP A 142 14.03 -23.47 8.86
N ILE A 143 13.25 -22.42 9.16
CA ILE A 143 12.14 -21.99 8.29
C ILE A 143 12.69 -21.42 6.98
N LYS A 144 13.81 -20.70 7.03
CA LYS A 144 14.50 -20.18 5.85
C LYS A 144 14.98 -21.32 4.94
N GLU A 145 15.63 -22.34 5.48
CA GLU A 145 16.10 -23.48 4.68
C GLU A 145 14.94 -24.32 4.15
N GLU A 146 13.86 -24.50 4.91
CA GLU A 146 12.62 -25.09 4.39
C GLU A 146 12.04 -24.28 3.23
N LEU A 147 12.06 -22.94 3.32
CA LEU A 147 11.58 -22.04 2.25
C LEU A 147 12.44 -22.17 1.01
N ARG A 148 13.76 -22.06 1.15
CA ARG A 148 14.71 -22.19 0.04
C ARG A 148 14.49 -23.51 -0.69
N ASN A 149 14.38 -24.62 0.04
CA ASN A 149 14.14 -25.93 -0.56
C ASN A 149 12.77 -26.02 -1.25
N ALA A 150 11.71 -25.52 -0.62
CA ALA A 150 10.35 -25.61 -1.16
C ALA A 150 10.12 -24.72 -2.39
N VAL A 151 10.89 -23.65 -2.55
CA VAL A 151 10.79 -22.72 -3.70
C VAL A 151 11.53 -23.25 -4.93
N ARG A 152 12.49 -24.16 -4.79
CA ARG A 152 13.28 -24.71 -5.91
C ARG A 152 12.41 -25.30 -7.03
N ASP A 153 11.29 -25.92 -6.69
CA ASP A 153 10.39 -26.51 -7.69
C ASP A 153 9.75 -25.46 -8.61
N LEU A 154 9.71 -24.19 -8.20
CA LEU A 154 9.25 -23.05 -9.01
C LEU A 154 10.41 -22.33 -9.71
N GLU A 155 11.59 -22.30 -9.08
CA GLU A 155 12.75 -21.56 -9.56
C GLU A 155 13.62 -22.35 -10.56
N ASP A 156 13.86 -23.63 -10.27
CA ASP A 156 14.74 -24.55 -11.03
C ASP A 156 14.00 -25.18 -12.22
N VAL A 157 13.17 -24.40 -12.91
CA VAL A 157 12.45 -24.82 -14.14
C VAL A 157 13.24 -24.48 -15.40
N PRO A 158 13.02 -25.18 -16.53
CA PRO A 158 13.63 -24.81 -17.80
C PRO A 158 13.35 -23.35 -18.17
N ASP A 159 14.30 -22.65 -18.80
CA ASP A 159 14.20 -21.20 -19.04
C ASP A 159 12.93 -20.75 -19.78
N HIS A 160 12.42 -21.57 -20.71
CA HIS A 160 11.18 -21.28 -21.44
C HIS A 160 9.91 -21.34 -20.57
N GLN A 161 10.00 -21.89 -19.35
CA GLN A 161 8.92 -21.96 -18.37
C GLN A 161 9.03 -20.87 -17.29
N LYS A 162 10.16 -20.16 -17.23
CA LYS A 162 10.36 -19.06 -16.29
C LYS A 162 9.42 -17.90 -16.64
N ASP A 163 8.70 -17.42 -15.65
CA ASP A 163 7.76 -16.31 -15.79
C ASP A 163 8.47 -14.98 -15.44
N TRP A 164 9.17 -14.42 -16.43
CA TRP A 164 9.81 -13.13 -16.28
C TRP A 164 8.77 -12.01 -16.26
N HIS A 165 8.88 -11.12 -15.27
CA HIS A 165 7.96 -10.02 -15.06
C HIS A 165 7.97 -9.08 -16.28
N PRO A 166 6.80 -8.65 -16.81
CA PRO A 166 6.74 -7.74 -17.94
C PRO A 166 7.49 -6.44 -17.69
N GLY A 167 8.32 -6.01 -18.65
CA GLY A 167 9.07 -4.74 -18.55
C GLY A 167 10.26 -4.75 -17.59
N SER A 168 10.67 -5.92 -17.08
CA SER A 168 11.82 -6.05 -16.17
C SER A 168 13.16 -6.37 -16.86
N ASP A 169 13.19 -6.37 -18.20
CA ASP A 169 14.36 -6.77 -19.00
C ASP A 169 14.97 -8.13 -18.65
N GLY A 170 14.17 -9.04 -18.09
CA GLY A 170 14.62 -10.37 -17.68
C GLY A 170 15.33 -10.39 -16.32
N GLN A 171 15.12 -9.37 -15.48
CA GLN A 171 15.73 -9.28 -14.15
C GLN A 171 14.79 -9.76 -13.04
N VAL A 172 13.46 -9.62 -13.19
CA VAL A 172 12.50 -9.98 -12.14
C VAL A 172 11.77 -11.27 -12.52
N LEU A 173 11.97 -12.33 -11.75
CA LEU A 173 11.34 -13.63 -11.92
C LEU A 173 10.15 -13.77 -10.96
N ASP A 174 8.95 -13.89 -11.52
CA ASP A 174 7.72 -14.14 -10.76
C ASP A 174 7.58 -15.64 -10.47
N LEU A 175 7.61 -16.03 -9.19
CA LEU A 175 7.42 -17.44 -8.80
C LEU A 175 5.96 -17.70 -8.41
N VAL A 176 5.39 -16.78 -7.64
CA VAL A 176 3.95 -16.73 -7.33
C VAL A 176 3.55 -15.27 -7.46
N HIS A 177 2.78 -14.93 -8.49
CA HIS A 177 2.31 -13.57 -8.68
C HIS A 177 0.77 -13.50 -8.62
N PRO A 178 0.18 -12.69 -7.73
CA PRO A 178 -1.28 -12.64 -7.55
C PRO A 178 -2.03 -12.07 -8.77
N SER A 179 -1.34 -11.32 -9.64
CA SER A 179 -1.87 -10.86 -10.94
C SER A 179 -1.97 -11.93 -12.01
N LEU A 180 -1.43 -13.14 -11.80
CA LEU A 180 -1.62 -14.26 -12.71
C LEU A 180 -2.85 -15.05 -12.27
N PHE A 181 -3.79 -15.30 -13.19
CA PHE A 181 -5.11 -15.88 -12.90
C PHE A 181 -5.93 -15.12 -11.83
N PRO A 182 -6.02 -13.77 -11.88
CA PRO A 182 -6.81 -13.01 -10.92
C PRO A 182 -8.31 -13.30 -11.12
N LEU A 183 -9.16 -12.87 -10.19
CA LEU A 183 -10.60 -12.81 -10.44
C LEU A 183 -10.85 -11.77 -11.54
N ILE A 184 -11.75 -12.11 -12.47
CA ILE A 184 -12.20 -11.26 -13.58
C ILE A 184 -13.72 -11.19 -13.51
N TYR A 185 -14.26 -10.03 -13.19
CA TYR A 185 -15.71 -9.83 -13.17
C TYR A 185 -16.32 -10.12 -14.54
N GLN A 186 -17.56 -10.64 -14.57
CA GLN A 186 -18.25 -11.07 -15.79
C GLN A 186 -17.62 -12.28 -16.50
N ARG A 187 -16.60 -12.91 -15.92
CA ARG A 187 -15.93 -14.07 -16.53
C ARG A 187 -15.61 -15.20 -15.55
N SER A 188 -14.95 -14.88 -14.45
CA SER A 188 -14.60 -15.85 -13.41
C SER A 188 -15.86 -16.46 -12.80
N ARG A 189 -15.76 -17.73 -12.39
CA ARG A 189 -16.86 -18.46 -11.76
C ARG A 189 -16.75 -18.42 -10.24
N ILE A 190 -17.87 -18.19 -9.57
CA ILE A 190 -18.00 -18.22 -8.11
C ILE A 190 -19.00 -19.31 -7.70
N LEU A 191 -18.75 -19.94 -6.56
CA LEU A 191 -19.69 -20.85 -5.92
C LEU A 191 -20.70 -20.01 -5.12
N PRO A 192 -21.99 -19.95 -5.51
CA PRO A 192 -22.95 -19.02 -4.91
C PRO A 192 -23.34 -19.40 -3.49
N ASP A 193 -23.31 -20.68 -3.13
CA ASP A 193 -23.91 -21.25 -1.91
C ASP A 193 -22.94 -22.15 -1.13
N SER A 194 -21.66 -22.18 -1.53
CA SER A 194 -20.67 -23.09 -0.96
C SER A 194 -19.26 -22.54 -1.05
N THR A 195 -18.35 -23.13 -0.26
CA THR A 195 -16.92 -22.85 -0.30
C THR A 195 -16.12 -24.12 -0.53
N ILE A 196 -14.91 -23.97 -1.06
CA ILE A 196 -13.94 -25.04 -1.28
C ILE A 196 -12.77 -24.91 -0.32
N ASN A 197 -12.13 -26.04 -0.05
CA ASN A 197 -10.89 -26.09 0.73
C ASN A 197 -9.76 -26.69 -0.12
N LEU A 198 -8.55 -26.77 0.43
CA LEU A 198 -7.38 -27.34 -0.24
C LEU A 198 -7.57 -28.77 -0.79
N VAL A 199 -8.46 -29.57 -0.18
CA VAL A 199 -8.71 -30.96 -0.60
C VAL A 199 -9.69 -31.00 -1.78
N THR A 200 -10.67 -30.12 -1.80
CA THR A 200 -11.78 -30.15 -2.77
C THR A 200 -11.64 -29.14 -3.92
N CYS A 201 -10.64 -28.25 -3.88
CA CYS A 201 -10.51 -27.16 -4.85
C CYS A 201 -10.30 -27.64 -6.29
N LEU A 202 -9.43 -28.63 -6.52
CA LEU A 202 -9.11 -29.13 -7.86
C LEU A 202 -10.32 -29.80 -8.54
N GLN A 203 -11.09 -30.57 -7.76
CA GLN A 203 -12.34 -31.19 -8.21
C GLN A 203 -13.46 -30.17 -8.53
N SER A 204 -13.25 -28.90 -8.20
CA SER A 204 -14.23 -27.84 -8.37
C SER A 204 -13.95 -26.93 -9.55
N ILE A 205 -12.86 -27.14 -10.29
CA ILE A 205 -12.52 -26.34 -11.47
C ILE A 205 -13.66 -26.39 -12.49
N GLY A 206 -14.05 -25.21 -13.00
CA GLY A 206 -15.16 -25.06 -13.95
C GLY A 206 -16.55 -25.01 -13.32
N LYS A 207 -16.70 -25.31 -12.02
CA LYS A 207 -17.99 -25.21 -11.32
C LYS A 207 -18.33 -23.77 -10.95
N GLY A 208 -19.58 -23.54 -10.54
CA GLY A 208 -20.09 -22.24 -10.12
C GLY A 208 -20.72 -21.44 -11.26
N THR A 209 -21.24 -20.27 -10.91
CA THR A 209 -21.88 -19.32 -11.81
C THR A 209 -20.91 -18.20 -12.18
N ILE A 210 -21.05 -17.62 -13.37
CA ILE A 210 -20.25 -16.46 -13.77
C ILE A 210 -20.57 -15.29 -12.82
N LEU A 211 -19.52 -14.64 -12.32
CA LEU A 211 -19.65 -13.43 -11.49
C LEU A 211 -20.39 -12.33 -12.27
N PRO A 212 -21.35 -11.63 -11.66
CA PRO A 212 -21.98 -10.49 -12.30
C PRO A 212 -21.00 -9.32 -12.47
N ASP A 213 -21.43 -8.28 -13.19
CA ASP A 213 -20.81 -6.97 -13.07
C ASP A 213 -20.97 -6.49 -11.62
N PRO A 214 -19.89 -6.08 -10.93
CA PRO A 214 -19.96 -5.66 -9.54
C PRO A 214 -20.78 -4.37 -9.34
N GLN A 215 -21.15 -3.67 -10.42
CA GLN A 215 -21.95 -2.43 -10.44
C GLN A 215 -21.60 -1.49 -9.28
N PRO A 216 -20.33 -1.06 -9.17
CA PRO A 216 -19.90 -0.24 -8.04
C PRO A 216 -20.70 1.07 -8.05
N ASN A 217 -21.26 1.46 -6.90
CA ASN A 217 -22.16 2.63 -6.82
C ASN A 217 -21.35 3.92 -6.70
N LEU A 218 -20.35 4.08 -7.56
CA LEU A 218 -19.40 5.19 -7.64
C LEU A 218 -20.07 6.41 -8.28
N LYS A 219 -21.16 6.89 -7.69
CA LYS A 219 -21.89 8.07 -8.17
C LYS A 219 -21.03 9.32 -7.99
N ASN A 220 -20.44 9.83 -9.07
CA ASN A 220 -19.81 11.16 -9.16
C ASN A 220 -18.76 11.49 -8.07
N THR A 221 -18.13 10.49 -7.45
CA THR A 221 -16.97 10.69 -6.58
C THR A 221 -15.70 10.59 -7.42
N GLY A 222 -14.74 11.49 -7.25
CA GLY A 222 -13.43 11.43 -7.95
C GLY A 222 -12.66 10.13 -7.71
N ASP A 223 -13.08 9.35 -6.71
CA ASP A 223 -12.50 8.09 -6.23
C ASP A 223 -12.70 6.87 -7.15
N SER A 224 -13.37 6.99 -8.31
CA SER A 224 -13.74 5.81 -9.11
C SER A 224 -12.54 4.99 -9.61
N HIS A 225 -11.41 5.66 -9.85
CA HIS A 225 -10.15 5.05 -10.28
C HIS A 225 -9.45 4.21 -9.20
N LEU A 226 -9.85 4.36 -7.93
CA LEU A 226 -9.30 3.64 -6.79
C LEU A 226 -9.85 2.20 -6.67
N TRP A 227 -10.88 1.89 -7.46
CA TRP A 227 -11.60 0.63 -7.47
C TRP A 227 -11.44 -0.05 -8.83
N SER A 228 -11.25 -1.37 -8.85
CA SER A 228 -11.33 -2.14 -10.08
C SER A 228 -12.71 -2.78 -10.23
N SER A 229 -13.46 -2.36 -11.25
CA SER A 229 -14.69 -3.07 -11.66
C SER A 229 -14.39 -4.29 -12.54
N ARG A 230 -13.11 -4.56 -12.83
CA ARG A 230 -12.68 -5.58 -13.79
C ARG A 230 -11.94 -6.74 -13.14
N PHE A 231 -11.04 -6.45 -12.21
CA PHE A 231 -10.14 -7.43 -11.62
C PHE A 231 -10.11 -7.39 -10.09
N GLN A 232 -9.72 -8.50 -9.48
CA GLN A 232 -9.39 -8.57 -8.06
C GLN A 232 -8.35 -9.66 -7.81
N TRP A 233 -7.33 -9.36 -7.00
CA TRP A 233 -6.47 -10.40 -6.46
C TRP A 233 -7.23 -11.30 -5.49
N LEU A 234 -7.04 -12.62 -5.63
CA LEU A 234 -7.70 -13.62 -4.80
C LEU A 234 -6.84 -13.95 -3.58
N PRO A 235 -7.22 -13.54 -2.35
CA PRO A 235 -6.57 -14.02 -1.15
C PRO A 235 -6.85 -15.52 -0.92
N CYS A 236 -5.98 -16.18 -0.18
CA CYS A 236 -6.29 -17.46 0.46
C CYS A 236 -6.84 -17.23 1.87
N ASP A 237 -7.77 -18.08 2.29
CA ASP A 237 -8.31 -18.09 3.64
C ASP A 237 -7.36 -18.80 4.59
N VAL A 238 -7.14 -18.22 5.77
CA VAL A 238 -6.24 -18.73 6.80
C VAL A 238 -6.97 -18.80 8.14
N SER A 239 -6.83 -19.90 8.86
CA SER A 239 -7.33 -20.06 10.23
C SER A 239 -6.23 -20.45 11.21
N PHE A 240 -6.57 -20.44 12.50
CA PHE A 240 -5.68 -20.81 13.60
C PHE A 240 -6.32 -21.92 14.44
N PRO A 241 -6.37 -23.17 13.93
CA PRO A 241 -7.15 -24.26 14.53
C PRO A 241 -6.66 -24.67 15.92
N ASP A 242 -5.37 -24.53 16.20
CA ASP A 242 -4.77 -24.78 17.52
C ASP A 242 -4.67 -23.48 18.37
N GLY A 243 -5.23 -22.38 17.86
CA GLY A 243 -5.21 -21.06 18.47
C GLY A 243 -3.89 -20.29 18.32
N LYS A 244 -2.87 -20.85 17.65
CA LYS A 244 -1.52 -20.28 17.55
C LYS A 244 -0.93 -20.32 16.15
N ASN A 245 -0.93 -21.47 15.47
CA ASN A 245 -0.28 -21.65 14.19
C ASN A 245 -1.28 -21.47 13.05
N ALA A 246 -0.87 -20.74 12.03
CA ALA A 246 -1.68 -20.53 10.84
C ALA A 246 -1.85 -21.86 10.09
N ARG A 247 -3.04 -22.04 9.51
CA ARG A 247 -3.36 -23.09 8.55
C ARG A 247 -4.04 -22.44 7.35
N ILE A 248 -3.53 -22.70 6.16
CA ILE A 248 -4.17 -22.27 4.92
C ILE A 248 -5.36 -23.20 4.64
N ASP A 249 -6.55 -22.63 4.52
CA ASP A 249 -7.80 -23.38 4.34
C ASP A 249 -8.19 -23.51 2.86
N SER A 250 -7.84 -22.54 2.02
CA SER A 250 -8.10 -22.52 0.57
C SER A 250 -6.81 -22.34 -0.23
N TYR A 251 -6.81 -22.68 -1.53
CA TYR A 251 -5.58 -22.64 -2.34
C TYR A 251 -4.99 -21.22 -2.44
N ILE A 252 -3.67 -21.10 -2.52
CA ILE A 252 -2.99 -19.85 -2.88
C ILE A 252 -3.14 -19.66 -4.38
N ASN A 253 -3.59 -18.47 -4.81
CA ASN A 253 -3.75 -18.19 -6.23
C ASN A 253 -2.43 -18.47 -6.99
N ASN A 254 -2.57 -19.13 -8.14
CA ASN A 254 -1.45 -19.55 -8.99
C ASN A 254 -0.43 -20.54 -8.36
N LEU A 255 -0.72 -21.16 -7.21
CA LEU A 255 0.17 -22.16 -6.59
C LEU A 255 -0.53 -23.52 -6.41
N HIS A 256 -0.09 -24.56 -7.13
CA HIS A 256 -0.77 -25.86 -7.13
C HIS A 256 -0.67 -26.55 -5.74
N PRO A 257 -1.80 -26.90 -5.09
CA PRO A 257 -1.82 -27.33 -3.69
C PRO A 257 -1.24 -28.73 -3.44
N VAL A 258 -1.16 -29.57 -4.47
CA VAL A 258 -0.59 -30.93 -4.36
C VAL A 258 0.91 -30.90 -4.65
N ASP A 259 1.28 -30.32 -5.79
CA ASP A 259 2.67 -30.25 -6.28
C ASP A 259 3.55 -29.48 -5.30
N HIS A 260 3.03 -28.40 -4.70
CA HIS A 260 3.79 -27.50 -3.83
C HIS A 260 3.37 -27.60 -2.36
N LYS A 261 2.91 -28.77 -1.90
CA LYS A 261 2.48 -28.98 -0.51
C LYS A 261 3.51 -28.52 0.53
N GLY A 262 4.80 -28.75 0.26
CA GLY A 262 5.89 -28.29 1.14
C GLY A 262 5.92 -26.76 1.27
N LEU A 263 5.74 -26.04 0.16
CA LEU A 263 5.72 -24.58 0.15
C LEU A 263 4.50 -24.02 0.91
N TYR A 264 3.33 -24.65 0.79
CA TYR A 264 2.16 -24.28 1.61
C TYR A 264 2.46 -24.36 3.10
N THR A 265 3.06 -25.48 3.56
CA THR A 265 3.45 -25.65 4.97
C THR A 265 4.47 -24.62 5.43
N THR A 266 5.41 -24.24 4.56
CA THR A 266 6.38 -23.18 4.90
C THR A 266 5.71 -21.81 4.96
N ILE A 267 4.81 -21.48 4.03
CA ILE A 267 4.06 -20.21 4.04
C ILE A 267 3.17 -20.11 5.29
N GLU A 268 2.55 -21.20 5.75
CA GLU A 268 1.84 -21.26 7.04
C GLU A 268 2.74 -20.83 8.21
N LYS A 269 4.00 -21.30 8.24
CA LYS A 269 4.97 -20.89 9.26
C LYS A 269 5.33 -19.42 9.13
N LEU A 270 5.54 -18.90 7.92
CA LEU A 270 5.81 -17.48 7.68
C LEU A 270 4.63 -16.60 8.12
N ILE A 271 3.40 -16.96 7.77
CA ILE A 271 2.19 -16.25 8.22
C ILE A 271 2.11 -16.25 9.75
N THR A 272 2.38 -17.39 10.39
CA THR A 272 2.42 -17.48 11.86
C THR A 272 3.41 -16.49 12.46
N LYS A 273 4.55 -16.24 11.80
CA LYS A 273 5.56 -15.26 12.23
C LYS A 273 5.20 -13.82 11.88
N ALA A 274 4.44 -13.59 10.82
CA ALA A 274 4.00 -12.25 10.40
C ALA A 274 2.82 -11.71 11.24
N VAL A 275 1.94 -12.57 11.76
CA VAL A 275 0.74 -12.17 12.52
C VAL A 275 1.04 -11.21 13.68
N PRO A 276 2.04 -11.45 14.55
CA PRO A 276 2.38 -10.49 15.61
C PRO A 276 2.77 -9.10 15.09
N PHE A 277 3.40 -9.02 13.91
CA PHE A 277 3.80 -7.76 13.30
C PHE A 277 2.60 -7.03 12.70
N TRP A 278 1.74 -7.76 11.99
CA TRP A 278 0.47 -7.22 11.49
C TRP A 278 -0.44 -6.74 12.62
N ASP A 279 -0.46 -7.43 13.76
CA ASP A 279 -1.23 -7.01 14.93
C ASP A 279 -0.86 -5.59 15.37
N VAL A 280 0.44 -5.32 15.47
CA VAL A 280 0.95 -4.00 15.87
C VAL A 280 0.68 -2.97 14.79
N VAL A 281 1.00 -3.25 13.52
CA VAL A 281 0.74 -2.32 12.40
C VAL A 281 -0.75 -1.95 12.31
N TYR A 282 -1.64 -2.94 12.43
CA TYR A 282 -3.08 -2.73 12.37
C TYR A 282 -3.63 -1.88 13.53
N ARG A 283 -2.99 -1.95 14.70
CA ARG A 283 -3.36 -1.16 15.89
C ARG A 283 -2.63 0.18 15.99
N CYS A 284 -1.57 0.40 15.22
CA CYS A 284 -0.75 1.62 15.25
C CYS A 284 -1.19 2.63 14.16
N ASN A 285 -2.28 3.34 14.44
CA ASN A 285 -2.81 4.44 13.63
C ASN A 285 -3.76 5.29 14.47
N ALA A 286 -4.22 6.45 13.96
CA ALA A 286 -5.10 7.37 14.69
C ALA A 286 -6.42 6.73 15.19
N ALA A 287 -6.96 5.72 14.49
CA ALA A 287 -8.17 4.98 14.90
C ALA A 287 -7.85 3.75 15.78
N GLY A 288 -6.56 3.46 15.98
CA GLY A 288 -6.03 2.33 16.73
C GLY A 288 -5.98 2.52 18.24
N ASP A 289 -5.53 1.50 18.98
CA ASP A 289 -5.25 1.58 20.42
C ASP A 289 -3.76 1.82 20.72
N LEU A 290 -2.88 1.67 19.72
CA LEU A 290 -1.47 2.04 19.83
C LEU A 290 -1.27 3.42 19.19
N GLN A 291 -1.11 4.44 20.03
CA GLN A 291 -1.02 5.83 19.61
C GLN A 291 0.42 6.32 19.69
N SER A 292 1.20 6.04 18.65
CA SER A 292 2.46 6.76 18.44
C SER A 292 2.16 8.24 18.18
N ARG A 293 3.09 9.13 18.57
CA ARG A 293 2.91 10.59 18.46
C ARG A 293 4.10 11.22 17.75
N GLN A 294 3.85 12.37 17.13
CA GLN A 294 4.92 13.25 16.67
C GLN A 294 5.85 13.59 17.83
N ARG A 295 7.16 13.51 17.57
CA ARG A 295 8.19 13.90 18.53
C ARG A 295 8.25 15.43 18.65
N LEU A 296 8.01 16.12 17.54
CA LEU A 296 8.13 17.56 17.43
C LEU A 296 6.82 18.16 16.92
N HIS A 297 6.02 18.70 17.85
CA HIS A 297 4.78 19.41 17.51
C HIS A 297 5.04 20.90 17.38
N VAL A 298 4.78 21.46 16.19
CA VAL A 298 4.98 22.88 15.87
C VAL A 298 3.65 23.50 15.51
N THR A 299 3.19 24.46 16.30
CA THR A 299 1.94 25.21 16.05
C THR A 299 2.16 26.50 15.29
N GLY A 300 3.42 26.90 15.09
CA GLY A 300 3.74 28.08 14.30
C GLY A 300 5.22 28.25 14.03
N VAL A 301 5.51 28.88 12.91
CA VAL A 301 6.85 29.24 12.46
C VAL A 301 7.22 30.58 13.10
N LYS A 302 8.35 30.60 13.79
CA LYS A 302 8.87 31.80 14.47
C LYS A 302 10.29 32.06 14.01
N TYR A 303 10.67 33.32 13.98
CA TYR A 303 12.02 33.74 13.68
C TYR A 303 12.44 34.92 14.55
N THR A 304 13.74 35.14 14.59
CA THR A 304 14.37 36.33 15.13
C THR A 304 15.26 36.97 14.07
N LEU A 305 15.47 38.28 14.17
CA LEU A 305 16.40 39.02 13.34
C LEU A 305 17.71 39.30 14.09
N PRO A 306 18.86 39.35 13.40
CA PRO A 306 20.11 39.79 13.99
C PRO A 306 19.99 41.20 14.60
N GLU A 307 20.80 41.47 15.63
CA GLU A 307 20.82 42.79 16.27
C GLU A 307 21.13 43.91 15.26
N GLY A 308 20.31 44.96 15.26
CA GLY A 308 20.46 46.12 14.36
C GLY A 308 19.79 45.97 12.99
N VAL A 309 19.13 44.84 12.72
CA VAL A 309 18.28 44.67 11.53
C VAL A 309 16.84 45.03 11.90
N GLU A 310 16.27 46.00 11.20
CA GLU A 310 14.85 46.34 11.31
C GLU A 310 14.02 45.44 10.40
N GLU A 311 12.81 45.07 10.85
CA GLU A 311 11.91 44.19 10.09
C GLU A 311 11.16 44.94 9.00
N TYR A 312 10.88 46.22 9.24
CA TYR A 312 10.13 47.10 8.36
C TYR A 312 11.01 48.29 7.97
N PRO A 313 10.92 48.76 6.71
CA PRO A 313 11.61 49.96 6.31
C PRO A 313 11.09 51.17 7.09
N THR A 314 11.96 52.15 7.30
CA THR A 314 11.58 53.42 7.93
C THR A 314 10.77 54.29 6.97
N ASP A 315 9.95 55.20 7.51
CA ASP A 315 9.18 56.17 6.70
C ASP A 315 10.11 56.96 5.75
N ASP A 316 11.31 57.35 6.22
CA ASP A 316 12.30 58.07 5.41
C ASP A 316 12.82 57.25 4.21
N GLN A 317 12.88 55.91 4.32
CA GLN A 317 13.27 55.03 3.22
C GLN A 317 12.13 54.85 2.22
N LEU A 318 10.88 54.77 2.71
CA LEU A 318 9.70 54.65 1.85
C LEU A 318 9.43 55.92 1.04
N ASP A 319 9.89 57.07 1.51
CA ASP A 319 9.78 58.37 0.82
C ASP A 319 10.87 58.56 -0.27
N ASP A 320 11.85 57.66 -0.40
CA ASP A 320 12.90 57.71 -1.41
C ASP A 320 12.44 57.02 -2.71
N ASP A 321 12.37 57.77 -3.82
CA ASP A 321 11.96 57.27 -5.15
C ASP A 321 12.90 56.17 -5.70
N GLU A 322 14.13 56.04 -5.18
CA GLU A 322 15.08 54.98 -5.55
C GLU A 322 15.00 53.73 -4.65
N PHE A 323 14.15 53.72 -3.60
CA PHE A 323 14.01 52.59 -2.68
C PHE A 323 13.18 51.45 -3.29
N ASP A 324 13.71 50.24 -3.23
CA ASP A 324 13.03 49.02 -3.64
C ASP A 324 12.55 48.26 -2.39
N GLU A 325 11.25 48.33 -2.13
CA GLU A 325 10.60 47.69 -0.99
C GLU A 325 10.68 46.16 -1.06
N ASP A 326 10.55 45.57 -2.26
CA ASP A 326 10.61 44.13 -2.46
C ASP A 326 12.04 43.62 -2.18
N GLU A 327 13.07 44.33 -2.69
CA GLU A 327 14.48 43.98 -2.42
C GLU A 327 14.80 44.07 -0.92
N TYR A 328 14.27 45.06 -0.20
CA TYR A 328 14.47 45.19 1.24
C TYR A 328 13.89 43.98 2.00
N TYR A 329 12.64 43.60 1.72
CA TYR A 329 12.04 42.45 2.39
C TYR A 329 12.74 41.13 2.04
N ASP A 330 13.21 40.96 0.81
CA ASP A 330 14.02 39.80 0.42
C ASP A 330 15.32 39.71 1.23
N GLN A 331 16.00 40.85 1.42
CA GLN A 331 17.22 40.93 2.24
C GLN A 331 16.92 40.62 3.72
N VAL A 332 15.87 41.19 4.30
CA VAL A 332 15.46 40.91 5.69
C VAL A 332 15.07 39.44 5.86
N ALA A 333 14.30 38.88 4.92
CA ALA A 333 13.90 37.47 4.93
C ALA A 333 15.11 36.51 4.88
N ALA A 334 16.14 36.86 4.12
CA ALA A 334 17.40 36.10 4.06
C ALA A 334 18.17 36.10 5.41
N LEU A 335 17.97 37.11 6.24
CA LEU A 335 18.59 37.24 7.56
C LEU A 335 17.78 36.60 8.70
N ARG A 336 16.55 36.16 8.45
CA ARG A 336 15.70 35.48 9.46
C ARG A 336 16.37 34.23 10.01
N ILE A 337 16.49 34.17 11.33
CA ILE A 337 16.95 33.00 12.09
C ILE A 337 15.72 32.31 12.66
N TYR A 338 15.33 31.18 12.06
CA TYR A 338 14.14 30.44 12.45
C TYR A 338 14.35 29.61 13.73
N ASP A 339 13.35 29.63 14.60
CA ASP A 339 13.30 28.84 15.82
C ASP A 339 13.04 27.37 15.46
N LYS A 340 14.10 26.58 15.34
CA LYS A 340 13.97 25.15 15.06
C LYS A 340 13.43 24.39 16.29
N PRO A 341 12.50 23.43 16.11
CA PRO A 341 11.90 22.71 17.21
C PRO A 341 12.89 21.79 17.93
N GLU A 342 12.75 21.69 19.25
CA GLU A 342 13.54 20.81 20.12
C GLU A 342 12.62 19.78 20.78
N ALA A 343 13.09 18.53 20.86
CA ALA A 343 12.34 17.46 21.48
C ALA A 343 12.25 17.66 22.98
N ALA A 344 11.08 17.43 23.55
CA ALA A 344 10.94 17.26 24.99
C ALA A 344 11.66 15.98 25.44
N ASP A 345 11.92 15.87 26.75
CA ASP A 345 12.49 14.66 27.31
C ASP A 345 11.65 13.44 26.93
N PHE A 346 12.33 12.40 26.44
CA PHE A 346 11.70 11.13 26.12
C PHE A 346 11.04 10.56 27.39
N LYS A 347 9.78 10.16 27.27
CA LYS A 347 9.02 9.58 28.37
C LYS A 347 9.02 8.07 28.27
N ASP A 348 8.23 7.54 27.34
CA ASP A 348 8.00 6.12 27.16
C ASP A 348 7.70 5.82 25.70
N LEU A 349 7.88 4.56 25.28
CA LEU A 349 7.40 4.08 24.00
C LEU A 349 5.87 3.99 24.02
N TYR A 350 5.24 4.21 22.86
CA TYR A 350 3.81 4.00 22.67
C TYR A 350 3.40 2.51 22.70
N ILE A 351 4.39 1.61 22.69
CA ILE A 351 4.22 0.16 22.67
C ILE A 351 5.09 -0.50 23.75
N THR A 352 4.50 -1.44 24.47
CA THR A 352 5.15 -2.22 25.52
C THR A 352 5.22 -3.70 25.18
N PRO A 353 6.11 -4.49 25.81
CA PRO A 353 6.11 -5.95 25.65
C PRO A 353 4.75 -6.59 25.97
N GLU A 354 4.02 -6.06 26.95
CA GLU A 354 2.68 -6.51 27.33
C GLU A 354 1.67 -6.33 26.18
N ASP A 355 1.82 -5.28 25.37
CA ASP A 355 0.93 -5.01 24.24
C ASP A 355 1.00 -6.08 23.15
N VAL A 356 2.13 -6.78 23.03
CA VAL A 356 2.39 -7.80 21.99
C VAL A 356 2.36 -9.24 22.52
N THR A 357 2.01 -9.44 23.79
CA THR A 357 1.87 -10.78 24.38
C THR A 357 0.77 -11.62 23.74
N ASP A 358 -0.34 -10.98 23.37
CA ASP A 358 -1.41 -11.58 22.56
C ASP A 358 -1.30 -11.07 21.12
N PRO A 359 -0.83 -11.90 20.17
CA PRO A 359 -0.65 -11.51 18.77
C PRO A 359 -1.96 -11.52 17.97
N PHE A 360 -3.12 -11.66 18.62
CA PHE A 360 -4.43 -11.79 17.98
C PHE A 360 -5.39 -10.64 18.35
N LYS A 361 -4.90 -9.51 18.85
CA LYS A 361 -5.76 -8.34 19.20
C LYS A 361 -6.42 -7.72 17.96
N LEU A 362 -5.82 -7.83 16.78
CA LEU A 362 -6.38 -7.38 15.49
C LEU A 362 -7.73 -8.03 15.16
N PHE A 363 -8.01 -9.21 15.72
CA PHE A 363 -9.29 -9.89 15.54
C PHE A 363 -10.39 -9.33 16.44
N GLY A 364 -10.04 -8.60 17.51
CA GLY A 364 -10.98 -8.15 18.52
C GLY A 364 -11.77 -9.32 19.11
N ARG A 365 -13.09 -9.34 18.88
CA ARG A 365 -13.99 -10.43 19.33
C ARG A 365 -14.33 -11.45 18.23
N ARG A 366 -13.73 -11.32 17.04
CA ARG A 366 -14.03 -12.17 15.88
C ARG A 366 -13.31 -13.51 15.96
N ASP A 367 -13.76 -14.44 15.11
CA ASP A 367 -13.02 -15.66 14.84
C ASP A 367 -11.62 -15.33 14.31
N LYS A 368 -10.63 -16.13 14.69
CA LYS A 368 -9.26 -16.05 14.18
C LYS A 368 -9.20 -16.57 12.74
N LYS A 369 -9.69 -15.76 11.80
CA LYS A 369 -9.67 -16.02 10.36
C LYS A 369 -9.14 -14.81 9.60
N LEU A 370 -8.18 -15.05 8.72
CA LEU A 370 -7.56 -14.03 7.88
C LEU A 370 -7.74 -14.37 6.40
N GLN A 371 -7.57 -13.35 5.58
CA GLN A 371 -7.36 -13.46 4.15
C GLN A 371 -5.98 -12.90 3.83
N VAL A 372 -5.15 -13.70 3.17
CA VAL A 372 -3.76 -13.36 2.86
C VAL A 372 -3.51 -13.55 1.37
N ILE A 373 -3.01 -12.51 0.72
CA ILE A 373 -2.50 -12.60 -0.66
C ILE A 373 -0.99 -12.87 -0.58
N VAL A 374 -0.52 -13.84 -1.35
CA VAL A 374 0.87 -14.30 -1.33
C VAL A 374 1.55 -13.96 -2.64
N LYS A 375 2.75 -13.38 -2.57
CA LYS A 375 3.60 -13.10 -3.72
C LYS A 375 5.04 -13.53 -3.44
N LEU A 376 5.66 -14.23 -4.39
CA LEU A 376 7.07 -14.63 -4.34
C LEU A 376 7.73 -14.15 -5.64
N ALA A 377 8.82 -13.40 -5.49
CA ALA A 377 9.58 -12.88 -6.61
C ALA A 377 11.07 -12.87 -6.30
N ASN A 378 11.87 -13.08 -7.34
CA ASN A 378 13.32 -13.00 -7.27
C ASN A 378 13.80 -11.92 -8.24
N ILE A 379 14.81 -11.15 -7.85
CA ILE A 379 15.54 -10.26 -8.74
C ILE A 379 16.90 -10.90 -9.00
N HIS A 380 17.25 -11.10 -10.26
CA HIS A 380 18.51 -11.66 -10.71
C HIS A 380 19.32 -10.60 -11.46
N LEU A 381 20.61 -10.53 -11.13
CA LEU A 381 21.60 -9.72 -11.83
C LEU A 381 22.65 -10.65 -12.44
N THR A 382 23.08 -10.32 -13.66
CA THR A 382 24.15 -11.04 -14.36
C THR A 382 25.30 -10.10 -14.67
N PRO A 383 26.50 -10.61 -15.00
CA PRO A 383 27.59 -9.75 -15.48
C PRO A 383 27.21 -8.84 -16.67
N GLU A 384 26.28 -9.28 -17.51
CA GLU A 384 25.76 -8.53 -18.66
C GLU A 384 24.70 -7.49 -18.28
N GLN A 385 23.94 -7.74 -17.21
CA GLN A 385 22.97 -6.81 -16.63
C GLN A 385 23.23 -6.65 -15.12
N PRO A 386 24.30 -5.92 -14.75
CA PRO A 386 24.85 -5.95 -13.38
C PRO A 386 24.17 -4.99 -12.41
N GLU A 387 23.20 -4.19 -12.87
CA GLU A 387 22.52 -3.15 -12.10
C GLU A 387 21.00 -3.30 -12.21
N TYR A 388 20.30 -3.13 -11.10
CA TYR A 388 18.85 -2.98 -11.02
C TYR A 388 18.51 -1.52 -10.69
N ALA A 389 17.71 -0.87 -11.53
CA ALA A 389 17.43 0.57 -11.41
C ALA A 389 16.48 0.95 -10.26
N GLY A 390 15.87 -0.03 -9.59
CA GLY A 390 14.82 0.18 -8.59
C GLY A 390 13.41 0.05 -9.15
N GLY A 391 12.42 0.15 -8.26
CA GLY A 391 11.00 0.13 -8.60
C GLY A 391 10.36 1.53 -8.60
N SER A 392 9.13 1.61 -9.08
CA SER A 392 8.28 2.80 -8.96
C SER A 392 7.67 2.92 -7.57
N TRP A 393 7.24 4.13 -7.20
CA TRP A 393 6.38 4.35 -6.05
C TRP A 393 5.01 3.73 -6.28
N HIS A 394 4.56 2.90 -5.34
CA HIS A 394 3.25 2.24 -5.42
C HIS A 394 2.73 1.90 -4.01
N ILE A 395 1.46 1.50 -3.98
CA ILE A 395 0.83 0.76 -2.88
C ILE A 395 0.45 -0.63 -3.37
N GLU A 396 0.11 -1.53 -2.46
CA GLU A 396 -0.34 -2.86 -2.85
C GLU A 396 -1.84 -2.86 -3.06
N GLY A 397 -2.24 -3.21 -4.29
CA GLY A 397 -3.63 -3.44 -4.64
C GLY A 397 -4.47 -2.20 -4.93
N GLN A 398 -5.77 -2.44 -5.09
CA GLN A 398 -6.83 -1.43 -5.23
C GLN A 398 -7.81 -1.55 -4.05
N LEU A 399 -8.71 -0.59 -3.86
CA LEU A 399 -9.61 -0.56 -2.71
C LEU A 399 -10.51 -1.79 -2.60
N ASN A 400 -10.86 -2.45 -3.72
CA ASN A 400 -11.62 -3.70 -3.71
C ASN A 400 -10.86 -4.90 -3.13
N GLU A 401 -9.55 -4.78 -2.89
CA GLU A 401 -8.74 -5.84 -2.27
C GLU A 401 -8.55 -5.61 -0.76
N HIS A 402 -8.92 -4.44 -0.25
CA HIS A 402 -8.90 -4.09 1.17
C HIS A 402 -7.58 -4.46 1.88
N ILE A 403 -6.44 -4.30 1.21
CA ILE A 403 -5.12 -4.58 1.79
C ILE A 403 -4.79 -3.49 2.82
N VAL A 404 -4.52 -3.89 4.06
CA VAL A 404 -4.27 -2.96 5.18
C VAL A 404 -2.82 -2.99 5.68
N ALA A 405 -2.10 -4.09 5.46
CA ALA A 405 -0.71 -4.21 5.88
C ALA A 405 0.05 -5.20 5.00
N THR A 406 1.35 -4.98 4.90
CA THR A 406 2.29 -5.81 4.14
C THR A 406 3.34 -6.36 5.09
N ALA A 407 3.74 -7.62 4.88
CA ALA A 407 4.94 -8.20 5.47
C ALA A 407 5.86 -8.73 4.35
N LEU A 408 7.11 -8.29 4.36
CA LEU A 408 8.15 -8.70 3.41
C LEU A 408 9.26 -9.45 4.14
N TYR A 409 9.65 -10.61 3.63
CA TYR A 409 10.77 -11.39 4.14
C TYR A 409 11.84 -11.59 3.05
N TYR A 410 13.05 -11.09 3.31
CA TYR A 410 14.22 -11.22 2.45
C TYR A 410 14.99 -12.50 2.83
N TYR A 411 14.78 -13.58 2.08
CA TYR A 411 15.20 -14.91 2.52
C TYR A 411 16.51 -15.42 1.91
N ASP A 412 16.98 -14.80 0.82
CA ASP A 412 18.23 -15.17 0.16
C ASP A 412 18.72 -13.98 -0.68
N ASN A 413 19.82 -13.35 -0.26
CA ASN A 413 20.48 -12.27 -0.98
C ASN A 413 21.96 -12.64 -1.17
N ASP A 414 22.41 -12.72 -2.41
CA ASP A 414 23.80 -13.08 -2.73
C ASP A 414 24.41 -12.14 -3.76
N ASN A 415 25.69 -11.80 -3.56
CA ASN A 415 26.50 -10.98 -4.46
C ASN A 415 25.87 -9.65 -4.93
N ILE A 416 25.10 -8.98 -4.06
CA ILE A 416 24.52 -7.66 -4.34
C ILE A 416 24.95 -6.62 -3.30
N THR A 417 25.01 -5.36 -3.71
CA THR A 417 25.18 -4.24 -2.80
C THR A 417 23.92 -4.09 -1.92
N ASP A 418 24.04 -3.33 -0.84
CA ASP A 418 22.89 -2.97 -0.01
C ASP A 418 21.76 -2.37 -0.86
N SER A 419 20.54 -2.86 -0.64
CA SER A 419 19.31 -2.36 -1.27
C SER A 419 18.38 -1.83 -0.18
N GLN A 420 17.65 -0.77 -0.48
CA GLN A 420 16.74 -0.10 0.46
C GLN A 420 15.28 -0.25 0.00
N LEU A 421 14.35 -0.27 0.96
CA LEU A 421 12.93 -0.07 0.72
C LEU A 421 12.58 1.34 1.17
N PHE A 422 12.28 2.23 0.24
CA PHE A 422 11.94 3.63 0.53
C PHE A 422 10.47 3.76 0.84
N PHE A 423 10.12 4.68 1.74
CA PHE A 423 8.77 4.96 2.20
C PHE A 423 8.46 6.46 2.10
N ARG A 424 7.27 6.75 1.58
CA ARG A 424 6.65 8.09 1.62
C ARG A 424 5.18 7.97 1.96
N THR A 425 4.57 9.07 2.36
CA THR A 425 3.15 9.11 2.74
C THR A 425 2.47 10.35 2.20
N ARG A 426 1.17 10.23 1.91
CA ARG A 426 0.29 11.39 1.81
C ARG A 426 0.22 12.07 3.18
N VAL A 427 0.22 13.39 3.21
CA VAL A 427 0.11 14.19 4.44
C VAL A 427 -1.12 15.11 4.41
N ASP A 428 -1.60 15.51 5.59
CA ASP A 428 -2.73 16.43 5.73
C ASP A 428 -2.32 17.87 5.35
N GLY A 429 -2.30 18.18 4.05
CA GLY A 429 -1.90 19.52 3.61
C GLY A 429 -2.87 20.62 4.02
N GLU A 430 -4.17 20.33 4.04
CA GLU A 430 -5.23 21.30 4.32
C GLU A 430 -5.25 21.67 5.80
N THR A 431 -5.40 20.69 6.70
CA THR A 431 -5.43 20.96 8.15
C THR A 431 -4.09 21.55 8.61
N PHE A 432 -2.97 21.09 8.04
CA PHE A 432 -1.66 21.66 8.33
C PHE A 432 -1.60 23.15 8.00
N SER A 433 -2.04 23.53 6.79
CA SER A 433 -2.01 24.93 6.34
C SER A 433 -2.99 25.82 7.13
N GLU A 434 -4.16 25.28 7.49
CA GLU A 434 -5.18 26.02 8.28
C GLU A 434 -4.74 26.31 9.73
N HIS A 435 -4.03 25.37 10.36
CA HIS A 435 -3.72 25.43 11.80
C HIS A 435 -2.29 25.89 12.10
N LEU A 436 -1.42 25.95 11.10
CA LEU A 436 -0.06 26.47 11.28
C LEU A 436 -0.10 28.01 11.35
N GLY A 437 0.39 28.57 12.46
CA GLY A 437 0.65 30.00 12.55
C GLY A 437 1.94 30.36 11.83
N TYR A 438 1.87 31.03 10.69
CA TYR A 438 3.05 31.56 9.99
C TYR A 438 2.74 32.97 9.46
N GLU A 439 3.79 33.74 9.18
CA GLU A 439 3.63 35.07 8.58
C GLU A 439 3.26 34.94 7.10
N GLN A 440 2.28 35.73 6.64
CA GLN A 440 1.84 35.66 5.25
C GLN A 440 3.00 35.97 4.30
N GLY A 441 3.25 35.08 3.34
CA GLY A 441 4.37 35.19 2.40
C GLY A 441 5.68 34.57 2.90
N ASP A 442 5.76 34.14 4.17
CA ASP A 442 6.94 33.45 4.70
C ASP A 442 6.94 31.95 4.39
N PHE A 443 7.25 31.62 3.13
CA PHE A 443 7.41 30.24 2.69
C PHE A 443 8.76 29.65 3.14
N GLY A 444 9.79 30.49 3.30
CA GLY A 444 11.13 30.04 3.68
C GLY A 444 11.18 29.46 5.09
N GLY A 445 10.37 29.96 6.02
CA GLY A 445 10.24 29.36 7.34
C GLY A 445 9.57 27.98 7.33
N ILE A 446 8.54 27.79 6.50
CA ILE A 446 7.88 26.49 6.31
C ILE A 446 8.87 25.47 5.73
N GLU A 447 9.59 25.86 4.68
CA GLU A 447 10.61 25.03 4.03
C GLU A 447 11.72 24.62 5.02
N LYS A 448 12.24 25.56 5.81
CA LYS A 448 13.32 25.28 6.78
C LYS A 448 12.87 24.39 7.95
N ILE A 449 11.61 24.45 8.37
CA ILE A 449 11.11 23.70 9.54
C ILE A 449 10.53 22.33 9.15
N PHE A 450 9.86 22.25 8.00
CA PHE A 450 9.12 21.05 7.57
C PHE A 450 9.68 20.40 6.29
N GLY A 451 10.53 21.11 5.54
CA GLY A 451 11.07 20.63 4.27
C GLY A 451 9.98 20.53 3.20
N ILE A 452 9.03 21.47 3.24
CA ILE A 452 7.92 21.58 2.31
C ILE A 452 8.03 22.90 1.57
N GLU A 453 8.08 22.82 0.25
CA GLU A 453 8.04 23.98 -0.65
C GLU A 453 6.58 24.40 -0.91
N ASN A 454 6.36 25.69 -1.20
CA ASN A 454 5.04 26.15 -1.63
C ASN A 454 4.68 25.49 -2.98
N GLU A 455 3.41 25.10 -3.13
CA GLU A 455 2.88 24.34 -4.28
C GLU A 455 3.44 22.92 -4.44
N GLN A 456 4.25 22.43 -3.49
CA GLN A 456 4.68 21.02 -3.47
C GLN A 456 3.47 20.09 -3.29
N ASP A 457 3.58 18.90 -3.88
CA ASP A 457 2.65 17.79 -3.64
C ASP A 457 2.47 17.49 -2.15
N GLN A 458 1.29 17.00 -1.77
CA GLN A 458 0.98 16.57 -0.40
C GLN A 458 1.60 15.21 -0.04
N PHE A 459 2.83 14.94 -0.48
CA PHE A 459 3.59 13.76 -0.13
C PHE A 459 4.87 14.14 0.59
N GLN A 460 5.20 13.36 1.63
CA GLN A 460 6.43 13.52 2.38
C GLN A 460 7.20 12.19 2.45
N ASP A 461 8.47 12.24 2.11
CA ASP A 461 9.40 11.11 2.29
C ASP A 461 9.66 10.89 3.77
N ILE A 462 9.32 9.71 4.29
CA ILE A 462 9.49 9.37 5.71
C ILE A 462 10.87 8.76 5.96
N GLY A 463 11.40 8.01 5.00
CA GLY A 463 12.72 7.38 5.11
C GLY A 463 12.80 6.07 4.33
N SER A 464 13.77 5.23 4.69
CA SER A 464 13.97 3.93 4.05
C SER A 464 14.43 2.87 5.05
N VAL A 465 14.37 1.60 4.65
CA VAL A 465 14.80 0.46 5.47
C VAL A 465 15.73 -0.44 4.67
N LEU A 466 16.89 -0.78 5.24
CA LEU A 466 17.83 -1.69 4.62
C LEU A 466 17.20 -3.08 4.46
N THR A 467 17.29 -3.66 3.26
CA THR A 467 16.63 -4.93 2.90
C THR A 467 17.60 -6.10 2.80
N LYS A 468 18.38 -6.28 3.86
CA LYS A 468 19.35 -7.39 3.98
C LYS A 468 18.64 -8.73 4.20
N GLU A 469 19.37 -9.81 3.95
CA GLU A 469 18.93 -11.18 4.23
C GLU A 469 18.51 -11.36 5.70
N ASP A 470 17.56 -12.26 5.93
CA ASP A 470 16.96 -12.61 7.22
C ASP A 470 16.04 -11.54 7.83
N ARG A 471 15.88 -10.40 7.16
CA ARG A 471 15.00 -9.34 7.63
C ARG A 471 13.55 -9.57 7.24
N LEU A 472 12.68 -9.56 8.25
CA LEU A 472 11.25 -9.38 8.12
C LEU A 472 10.91 -7.89 8.32
N ILE A 473 10.15 -7.29 7.40
CA ILE A 473 9.64 -5.93 7.49
C ILE A 473 8.12 -5.97 7.44
N ALA A 474 7.42 -5.25 8.31
CA ALA A 474 5.98 -5.06 8.23
C ALA A 474 5.60 -3.58 8.30
N PHE A 475 4.63 -3.17 7.49
CA PHE A 475 4.22 -1.77 7.36
C PHE A 475 2.76 -1.65 6.91
N PRO A 476 2.07 -0.53 7.20
CA PRO A 476 0.72 -0.28 6.73
C PRO A 476 0.71 -0.08 5.21
N ASN A 477 -0.36 -0.48 4.53
CA ASN A 477 -0.45 -0.24 3.08
C ASN A 477 -0.47 1.26 2.75
N GLY A 478 -0.88 2.10 3.71
CA GLY A 478 -0.83 3.57 3.66
C GLY A 478 0.54 4.18 3.38
N PHE A 479 1.62 3.46 3.66
CA PHE A 479 2.94 3.90 3.23
C PHE A 479 3.21 3.43 1.80
N GLN A 480 3.23 4.40 0.89
CA GLN A 480 3.75 4.17 -0.45
C GLN A 480 5.21 3.78 -0.34
N HIS A 481 5.61 2.81 -1.14
CA HIS A 481 6.97 2.32 -1.10
C HIS A 481 7.52 2.09 -2.49
N ARG A 482 8.86 2.06 -2.56
CA ARG A 482 9.59 1.63 -3.75
C ARG A 482 10.86 0.90 -3.36
N VAL A 483 11.22 -0.05 -4.20
CA VAL A 483 12.52 -0.74 -4.10
C VAL A 483 13.62 0.19 -4.63
N GLY A 484 14.69 0.33 -3.85
CA GLY A 484 15.89 1.06 -4.26
C GLY A 484 16.72 0.31 -5.30
N ASP A 485 17.57 1.05 -5.99
CA ASP A 485 18.58 0.49 -6.87
C ASP A 485 19.61 -0.34 -6.11
N PHE A 486 20.24 -1.28 -6.80
CA PHE A 486 21.38 -2.05 -6.31
C PHE A 486 22.11 -2.70 -7.48
N LYS A 487 23.32 -3.19 -7.24
CA LYS A 487 24.17 -3.80 -8.26
C LYS A 487 24.99 -4.95 -7.72
N LEU A 488 25.67 -5.67 -8.60
CA LEU A 488 26.61 -6.71 -8.21
C LEU A 488 27.78 -6.17 -7.38
N VAL A 489 28.16 -6.87 -6.31
CA VAL A 489 29.39 -6.57 -5.54
C VAL A 489 30.62 -7.04 -6.32
N ASP A 490 30.58 -8.27 -6.82
CA ASP A 490 31.53 -8.84 -7.77
C ASP A 490 30.85 -8.89 -9.16
N PRO A 491 31.13 -7.92 -10.06
CA PRO A 491 30.50 -7.87 -11.39
C PRO A 491 30.82 -9.07 -12.29
N SER A 492 31.76 -9.95 -11.90
CA SER A 492 32.10 -11.15 -12.67
C SER A 492 31.21 -12.36 -12.36
N LYS A 493 30.39 -12.28 -11.31
CA LYS A 493 29.50 -13.36 -10.88
C LYS A 493 28.05 -12.89 -10.88
N PRO A 494 27.08 -13.79 -11.14
CA PRO A 494 25.68 -13.44 -10.94
C PRO A 494 25.39 -13.14 -9.46
N GLY A 495 24.27 -12.49 -9.21
CA GLY A 495 23.77 -12.19 -7.87
C GLY A 495 22.25 -12.13 -7.87
N HIS A 496 21.64 -12.19 -6.69
CA HIS A 496 20.20 -12.17 -6.56
C HIS A 496 19.71 -11.57 -5.25
N ARG A 497 18.42 -11.20 -5.27
CA ARG A 497 17.61 -10.83 -4.11
C ARG A 497 16.30 -11.57 -4.18
N LYS A 498 15.98 -12.37 -3.16
CA LYS A 498 14.75 -13.18 -3.15
C LYS A 498 13.83 -12.81 -2.01
N ILE A 499 12.54 -12.67 -2.31
CA ILE A 499 11.54 -12.17 -1.36
C ILE A 499 10.25 -12.99 -1.33
N VAL A 500 9.67 -13.06 -0.14
CA VAL A 500 8.26 -13.42 0.07
C VAL A 500 7.53 -12.16 0.53
N ALA A 501 6.45 -11.83 -0.15
CA ALA A 501 5.51 -10.78 0.25
C ALA A 501 4.17 -11.40 0.65
N LEU A 502 3.67 -10.98 1.82
CA LEU A 502 2.38 -11.38 2.37
C LEU A 502 1.56 -10.11 2.58
N PHE A 503 0.41 -10.02 1.92
CA PHE A 503 -0.50 -8.88 2.04
C PHE A 503 -1.71 -9.28 2.87
N LEU A 504 -1.91 -8.58 3.98
CA LEU A 504 -3.04 -8.76 4.87
C LEU A 504 -4.26 -8.01 4.32
N VAL A 505 -5.30 -8.75 3.98
CA VAL A 505 -6.63 -8.19 3.71
C VAL A 505 -7.31 -7.86 5.05
N ALA A 506 -8.06 -6.77 5.09
CA ALA A 506 -8.79 -6.29 6.26
C ALA A 506 -9.56 -7.43 6.98
N PRO A 507 -9.21 -7.79 8.24
CA PRO A 507 -9.90 -8.84 8.98
C PRO A 507 -11.39 -8.55 9.25
N THR A 508 -11.80 -7.29 9.13
CA THR A 508 -13.15 -6.78 9.32
C THR A 508 -14.03 -6.93 8.08
N ILE A 509 -13.45 -7.02 6.88
CA ILE A 509 -14.17 -6.99 5.60
C ILE A 509 -13.63 -8.13 4.72
N PRO A 510 -14.14 -9.35 4.90
CA PRO A 510 -13.80 -10.45 4.01
C PRO A 510 -14.25 -10.15 2.58
N ILE A 511 -13.37 -10.41 1.61
CA ILE A 511 -13.63 -10.29 0.18
C ILE A 511 -13.75 -11.66 -0.48
N ILE A 512 -14.11 -11.68 -1.77
CA ILE A 512 -14.10 -12.90 -2.58
C ILE A 512 -12.69 -13.50 -2.59
N SER A 513 -12.57 -14.74 -2.13
CA SER A 513 -11.29 -15.44 -2.00
C SER A 513 -11.24 -16.73 -2.83
N THR A 514 -10.10 -17.42 -2.79
CA THR A 514 -9.95 -18.75 -3.38
C THR A 514 -10.83 -19.82 -2.71
N ALA A 515 -11.45 -19.54 -1.56
CA ALA A 515 -12.49 -20.40 -1.01
C ALA A 515 -13.82 -20.29 -1.79
N ASN A 516 -14.07 -19.16 -2.46
CA ASN A 516 -15.30 -18.91 -3.23
C ASN A 516 -15.12 -19.20 -4.72
N VAL A 517 -13.92 -18.95 -5.25
CA VAL A 517 -13.58 -19.07 -6.67
C VAL A 517 -12.74 -20.32 -6.89
N PRO A 518 -13.23 -21.34 -7.61
CA PRO A 518 -12.42 -22.50 -7.98
C PRO A 518 -11.17 -22.12 -8.79
N PRO A 519 -10.12 -22.96 -8.78
CA PRO A 519 -8.93 -22.67 -9.56
C PRO A 519 -9.27 -22.42 -11.03
N GLN A 520 -8.64 -21.41 -11.62
CA GLN A 520 -9.01 -20.91 -12.95
C GLN A 520 -8.09 -21.43 -14.07
N ARG A 521 -7.09 -22.26 -13.71
CA ARG A 521 -6.02 -22.72 -14.59
C ARG A 521 -6.46 -23.91 -15.45
N ARG A 522 -6.34 -23.75 -16.77
CA ARG A 522 -6.69 -24.80 -17.74
C ARG A 522 -5.80 -26.03 -17.63
N ASP A 523 -4.50 -25.84 -17.39
CA ASP A 523 -3.56 -26.93 -17.23
C ASP A 523 -3.88 -27.78 -15.99
N TRP A 524 -4.33 -27.17 -14.89
CA TRP A 524 -4.78 -27.90 -13.70
C TRP A 524 -6.07 -28.68 -13.97
N TRP A 525 -7.01 -28.05 -14.69
CA TRP A 525 -8.26 -28.71 -15.08
C TRP A 525 -8.02 -29.95 -15.94
N LEU A 526 -7.11 -29.88 -16.91
CA LEU A 526 -6.81 -31.02 -17.79
C LEU A 526 -6.28 -32.22 -16.99
N ARG A 527 -5.37 -31.99 -16.05
CA ARG A 527 -4.88 -33.05 -15.15
C ARG A 527 -6.02 -33.72 -14.38
N GLU A 528 -7.00 -32.94 -13.90
CA GLU A 528 -8.17 -33.47 -13.19
C GLU A 528 -9.11 -34.26 -14.11
N VAL A 529 -9.28 -33.82 -15.37
CA VAL A 529 -10.06 -34.56 -16.37
C VAL A 529 -9.38 -35.90 -16.73
N GLU A 530 -8.06 -35.90 -16.88
CA GLU A 530 -7.25 -37.10 -17.13
C GLU A 530 -7.28 -38.08 -15.95
N ALA A 531 -7.17 -37.58 -14.72
CA ALA A 531 -7.12 -38.39 -13.51
C ALA A 531 -8.49 -39.02 -13.15
N GLN A 532 -9.60 -38.53 -13.70
CA GLN A 532 -10.93 -39.07 -13.45
C GLN A 532 -11.15 -40.40 -14.19
N ALA A 533 -10.88 -41.50 -13.48
CA ALA A 533 -10.95 -42.89 -13.94
C ALA A 533 -12.30 -43.36 -14.56
N ASN A 534 -13.36 -42.56 -14.47
CA ASN A 534 -14.72 -42.90 -14.94
C ASN A 534 -15.22 -42.05 -16.12
N ASN A 535 -14.39 -41.20 -16.72
CA ASN A 535 -14.80 -40.40 -17.88
C ASN A 535 -14.43 -41.07 -19.20
N LEU A 536 -15.29 -40.93 -20.23
CA LEU A 536 -14.97 -41.35 -21.61
C LEU A 536 -13.69 -40.67 -22.15
N VAL A 537 -13.32 -39.52 -21.57
CA VAL A 537 -12.17 -38.69 -21.94
C VAL A 537 -10.84 -39.28 -21.44
N SER A 538 -10.81 -39.94 -20.28
CA SER A 538 -9.57 -40.55 -19.74
C SER A 538 -9.12 -41.79 -20.53
N ASN A 539 -9.96 -42.29 -21.45
CA ASN A 539 -9.64 -43.37 -22.38
C ASN A 539 -9.15 -42.87 -23.75
N LEU A 540 -9.08 -41.55 -23.96
CA LEU A 540 -8.58 -40.98 -25.20
C LEU A 540 -7.03 -40.95 -25.20
N PRO A 541 -6.38 -41.13 -26.36
CA PRO A 541 -4.96 -40.81 -26.53
C PRO A 541 -4.66 -39.36 -26.12
N THR A 542 -3.46 -39.12 -25.59
CA THR A 542 -2.99 -37.80 -25.14
C THR A 542 -3.21 -36.72 -26.19
N GLU A 543 -2.97 -37.03 -27.46
CA GLU A 543 -3.15 -36.10 -28.58
C GLU A 543 -4.60 -35.62 -28.72
N LEU A 544 -5.60 -36.47 -28.43
CA LEU A 544 -7.00 -36.07 -28.48
C LEU A 544 -7.42 -35.26 -27.24
N ILE A 545 -6.79 -35.49 -26.09
CA ILE A 545 -7.01 -34.69 -24.88
C ILE A 545 -6.41 -33.30 -25.06
N GLU A 546 -5.22 -33.21 -25.65
CA GLU A 546 -4.60 -31.94 -26.07
C GLU A 546 -5.48 -31.21 -27.09
N MET A 547 -6.03 -31.90 -28.09
CA MET A 547 -6.99 -31.28 -29.02
C MET A 547 -8.28 -30.78 -28.34
N VAL A 548 -8.74 -31.44 -27.27
CA VAL A 548 -9.87 -30.95 -26.47
C VAL A 548 -9.46 -29.72 -25.66
N ALA A 549 -8.27 -29.74 -25.04
CA ALA A 549 -7.68 -28.62 -24.31
C ALA A 549 -7.52 -27.35 -25.15
N GLU A 550 -7.05 -27.53 -26.39
CA GLU A 550 -6.85 -26.48 -27.38
C GLU A 550 -8.19 -25.87 -27.86
N ARG A 551 -9.30 -26.61 -27.75
CA ARG A 551 -10.65 -26.17 -28.16
C ARG A 551 -11.51 -25.67 -27.00
N VAL A 552 -11.00 -25.67 -25.76
CA VAL A 552 -11.65 -24.97 -24.65
C VAL A 552 -11.28 -23.50 -24.76
N ASP A 553 -12.12 -22.74 -25.46
CA ASP A 553 -11.81 -21.37 -25.85
C ASP A 553 -12.09 -20.35 -24.73
N ASP A 554 -13.11 -20.55 -23.89
CA ASP A 554 -13.58 -19.51 -22.94
C ASP A 554 -13.06 -19.64 -21.49
N PHE A 555 -13.24 -20.80 -20.86
CA PHE A 555 -12.87 -21.06 -19.46
C PHE A 555 -12.75 -22.58 -19.23
N PRO A 556 -11.72 -23.09 -18.52
CA PRO A 556 -10.71 -22.37 -17.73
C PRO A 556 -9.61 -21.65 -18.54
N ILE A 557 -8.90 -20.71 -17.91
CA ILE A 557 -7.97 -19.75 -18.52
C ILE A 557 -6.63 -20.43 -18.83
N GLY A 558 -6.11 -20.20 -20.03
CA GLY A 558 -4.79 -20.70 -20.46
C GLY A 558 -3.64 -19.79 -20.00
N LEU A 559 -2.41 -20.30 -19.98
CA LEU A 559 -1.26 -19.53 -19.47
C LEU A 559 -0.96 -18.26 -20.28
N GLU A 560 -0.94 -18.35 -21.61
CA GLU A 560 -0.65 -17.20 -22.47
C GLU A 560 -1.70 -16.09 -22.32
N GLU A 561 -2.97 -16.48 -22.29
CA GLU A 561 -4.07 -15.56 -22.00
C GLU A 561 -3.95 -14.94 -20.59
N ALA A 562 -3.57 -15.72 -19.58
CA ALA A 562 -3.37 -15.20 -18.22
C ALA A 562 -2.25 -14.16 -18.17
N LYS A 563 -1.18 -14.33 -18.97
CA LYS A 563 -0.11 -13.33 -19.11
C LYS A 563 -0.60 -12.05 -19.78
N GLU A 564 -1.46 -12.15 -20.80
CA GLU A 564 -2.09 -10.98 -21.43
C GLU A 564 -3.02 -10.24 -20.45
N LEU A 565 -3.83 -10.97 -19.69
CA LEU A 565 -4.69 -10.40 -18.65
C LEU A 565 -3.89 -9.73 -17.54
N ARG A 566 -2.76 -10.34 -17.12
CA ARG A 566 -1.82 -9.71 -16.18
C ARG A 566 -1.31 -8.38 -16.70
N GLN A 567 -0.91 -8.29 -17.97
CA GLN A 567 -0.45 -7.01 -18.55
C GLN A 567 -1.56 -5.95 -18.51
N GLN A 568 -2.80 -6.34 -18.81
CA GLN A 568 -3.94 -5.42 -18.74
C GLN A 568 -4.22 -4.94 -17.31
N LEU A 569 -4.13 -5.83 -16.32
CA LEU A 569 -4.20 -5.47 -14.91
C LEU A 569 -3.06 -4.52 -14.51
N MET A 570 -1.83 -4.79 -14.96
CA MET A 570 -0.68 -3.93 -14.67
C MET A 570 -0.84 -2.54 -15.25
N VAL A 571 -1.42 -2.41 -16.46
CA VAL A 571 -1.75 -1.11 -17.04
C VAL A 571 -2.83 -0.39 -16.21
N GLU A 572 -3.86 -1.10 -15.75
CA GLU A 572 -4.89 -0.53 -14.89
C GLU A 572 -4.31 -0.01 -13.57
N ARG A 573 -3.42 -0.77 -12.94
CA ARG A 573 -2.74 -0.38 -11.70
C ARG A 573 -1.70 0.72 -11.90
N GLY A 574 -0.96 0.68 -13.01
CA GLY A 574 -0.02 1.75 -13.36
C GLY A 574 -0.72 3.10 -13.46
N ARG A 575 -1.96 3.14 -13.97
CA ARG A 575 -2.80 4.35 -13.94
C ARG A 575 -3.19 4.77 -12.53
N LEU A 576 -3.45 3.83 -11.62
CA LEU A 576 -3.70 4.18 -10.22
C LEU A 576 -2.45 4.80 -9.59
N ASP A 577 -1.28 4.21 -9.79
CA ASP A 577 -0.02 4.75 -9.29
C ASP A 577 0.24 6.15 -9.90
N GLU A 578 0.07 6.28 -11.21
CA GLU A 578 0.13 7.55 -11.94
C GLU A 578 -0.94 8.55 -11.49
N MET A 579 -2.14 8.15 -11.08
CA MET A 579 -3.18 9.08 -10.60
C MET A 579 -2.99 9.48 -9.14
N THR A 580 -2.50 8.53 -8.32
CA THR A 580 -2.06 8.82 -6.96
C THR A 580 -0.84 9.74 -6.98
N LEU A 581 -0.04 9.66 -8.04
CA LEU A 581 0.94 10.66 -8.43
C LEU A 581 0.21 11.94 -8.93
N GLU A 582 -0.52 11.94 -10.05
CA GLU A 582 -1.20 13.06 -10.76
C GLU A 582 -2.24 13.87 -9.96
N ALA A 583 -2.63 13.44 -8.76
CA ALA A 583 -3.08 14.38 -7.71
C ALA A 583 -2.09 15.56 -7.49
N GLN A 584 -0.89 15.47 -8.07
CA GLN A 584 0.12 16.46 -8.50
C GLN A 584 -0.35 17.64 -9.39
N GLN A 585 -1.62 17.76 -9.80
CA GLN A 585 -2.03 18.89 -10.65
C GLN A 585 -2.16 20.22 -9.87
N PRO A 586 -1.87 21.39 -10.52
CA PRO A 586 -1.86 22.69 -9.87
C PRO A 586 -3.24 23.03 -9.30
N GLY A 587 -3.33 23.13 -7.97
CA GLY A 587 -4.56 23.44 -7.24
C GLY A 587 -4.83 22.57 -6.01
N TYR A 588 -4.14 21.44 -5.86
CA TYR A 588 -4.27 20.53 -4.70
C TYR A 588 -2.97 20.33 -3.89
N GLY A 589 -1.84 20.93 -4.30
CA GLY A 589 -0.60 20.97 -3.52
C GLY A 589 -0.72 21.88 -2.28
N PHE A 590 0.34 21.94 -1.48
CA PHE A 590 0.42 22.89 -0.37
C PHE A 590 0.23 24.32 -0.90
N ASN A 591 -0.85 25.00 -0.50
CA ASN A 591 -1.12 26.37 -0.91
C ASN A 591 -1.13 27.28 0.31
N PHE A 592 -0.01 27.96 0.53
CA PHE A 592 0.19 28.86 1.66
C PHE A 592 -0.21 30.31 1.36
N CYS A 593 -0.86 30.58 0.21
CA CYS A 593 -1.27 31.93 -0.19
C CYS A 593 -2.64 32.36 0.35
N TYR A 594 -3.45 31.45 0.93
CA TYR A 594 -4.85 31.70 1.30
C TYR A 594 -5.13 31.72 2.82
N ASN A 595 -4.19 32.10 3.68
CA ASN A 595 -4.52 32.24 5.11
C ASN A 595 -5.12 33.63 5.40
N THR A 596 -6.40 33.82 5.06
CA THR A 596 -7.14 34.99 5.55
C THR A 596 -7.80 34.66 6.89
N THR A 597 -7.20 35.10 7.99
CA THR A 597 -7.97 35.48 9.18
C THR A 597 -8.82 36.69 8.85
N SER A 598 -9.89 36.49 8.06
CA SER A 598 -10.87 37.51 7.71
C SER A 598 -12.25 37.01 8.11
N LYS A 599 -12.79 37.63 9.17
CA LYS A 599 -14.20 37.54 9.53
C LYS A 599 -15.04 37.73 8.26
N ARG A 600 -15.82 36.71 7.86
CA ARG A 600 -16.80 36.84 6.77
C ARG A 600 -17.62 38.12 6.96
N PRO A 601 -17.68 39.04 5.98
CA PRO A 601 -18.63 40.13 6.05
C PRO A 601 -20.03 39.54 5.90
N HIS A 602 -20.94 39.90 6.81
CA HIS A 602 -22.36 39.64 6.62
C HIS A 602 -22.82 40.23 5.29
N VAL A 603 -23.19 39.35 4.34
CA VAL A 603 -23.95 39.75 3.16
C VAL A 603 -25.33 40.19 3.64
N LYS A 604 -25.60 41.49 3.54
CA LYS A 604 -26.94 42.06 3.69
C LYS A 604 -27.82 41.56 2.55
N SER A 605 -28.77 40.68 2.86
CA SER A 605 -29.90 40.43 1.98
C SER A 605 -30.82 41.67 2.00
N ILE A 606 -31.16 42.13 0.80
CA ILE A 606 -32.12 43.21 0.54
C ILE A 606 -33.52 42.70 0.88
N ASP A 607 -34.24 43.46 1.71
CA ASP A 607 -35.64 43.27 2.08
C ASP A 607 -36.58 43.58 0.91
N HIS A 608 -37.60 42.73 0.76
CA HIS A 608 -38.94 43.08 0.30
C HIS A 608 -39.92 42.03 0.85
N ASP A 609 -40.56 42.32 1.98
CA ASP A 609 -42.00 42.58 1.99
C ASP A 609 -42.56 42.77 3.41
N SER A 610 -43.53 43.66 3.43
CA SER A 610 -44.21 44.21 4.60
C SER A 610 -45.36 43.32 5.04
N LEU A 611 -45.61 43.21 6.35
CA LEU A 611 -46.91 43.39 7.00
C LEU A 611 -46.75 43.16 8.51
N GLY A 612 -47.15 44.15 9.29
CA GLY A 612 -46.75 44.32 10.69
C GLY A 612 -47.67 43.69 11.75
N GLY A 613 -47.29 43.88 13.01
CA GLY A 613 -48.20 43.72 14.15
C GLY A 613 -47.54 43.35 15.49
N LEU A 614 -47.24 44.38 16.29
CA LEU A 614 -47.42 44.46 17.77
C LEU A 614 -46.54 43.60 18.73
N ILE A 615 -45.39 44.17 19.13
CA ILE A 615 -44.88 44.55 20.49
C ILE A 615 -45.62 44.00 21.76
N PRO A 616 -45.00 43.77 22.97
CA PRO A 616 -43.57 43.78 23.38
C PRO A 616 -43.08 42.59 24.26
N ASN A 617 -41.74 42.51 24.34
CA ASN A 617 -40.85 42.00 25.41
C ASN A 617 -41.29 42.42 26.87
N PRO A 618 -40.74 41.89 28.00
CA PRO A 618 -39.29 41.75 28.16
C PRO A 618 -38.70 40.73 29.20
N HIS A 619 -37.36 40.59 29.09
CA HIS A 619 -36.35 40.57 30.16
C HIS A 619 -35.98 39.29 30.97
N PHE A 620 -34.71 38.93 30.77
CA PHE A 620 -33.61 38.72 31.72
C PHE A 620 -33.49 37.46 32.60
N ALA A 621 -32.23 36.98 32.57
CA ALA A 621 -31.42 36.46 33.67
C ALA A 621 -31.41 34.94 33.93
N THR A 622 -30.30 34.35 33.49
CA THR A 622 -29.47 33.33 34.18
C THR A 622 -29.34 33.62 35.71
N PRO A 623 -28.90 32.69 36.61
CA PRO A 623 -27.82 31.73 36.33
C PRO A 623 -27.78 30.39 37.13
N SER A 624 -26.93 29.49 36.61
CA SER A 624 -25.97 28.60 37.30
C SER A 624 -26.29 27.87 38.63
N ARG A 625 -25.92 26.58 38.65
CA ARG A 625 -24.76 25.97 39.38
C ARG A 625 -25.08 24.77 40.30
N VAL A 626 -24.14 23.80 40.27
CA VAL A 626 -23.79 22.71 41.25
C VAL A 626 -24.83 21.60 41.46
N SER A 627 -24.53 20.31 41.68
CA SER A 627 -23.32 19.57 42.10
C SER A 627 -23.55 18.06 41.88
N GLU A 628 -22.46 17.35 41.58
CA GLU A 628 -22.03 16.03 42.09
C GLU A 628 -23.03 15.16 42.89
N LEU A 629 -23.13 13.87 42.55
CA LEU A 629 -22.64 12.76 43.39
C LEU A 629 -22.82 11.37 42.75
N ARG A 630 -21.93 10.48 43.20
CA ARG A 630 -21.52 9.14 42.71
C ARG A 630 -22.51 8.00 43.03
N CYS A 631 -22.52 6.98 42.15
CA CYS A 631 -22.57 5.48 42.30
C CYS A 631 -23.53 4.82 43.33
N PRO A 632 -23.83 3.48 43.34
CA PRO A 632 -23.15 2.35 42.69
C PRO A 632 -24.01 1.13 42.17
N THR A 633 -23.36 0.32 41.32
CA THR A 633 -23.36 -1.16 41.11
C THR A 633 -24.52 -2.15 41.46
N SER A 634 -24.78 -3.04 40.46
CA SER A 634 -24.95 -4.53 40.49
C SER A 634 -26.33 -5.17 40.82
N PRO A 635 -26.61 -6.48 40.57
CA PRO A 635 -26.24 -7.41 39.47
C PRO A 635 -27.45 -8.28 38.95
N SER A 636 -27.20 -9.18 37.97
CA SER A 636 -28.08 -10.21 37.33
C SER A 636 -28.44 -11.40 38.27
N PRO A 637 -29.36 -12.40 37.97
CA PRO A 637 -29.20 -13.45 36.92
C PRO A 637 -30.45 -14.29 36.42
N SER A 638 -30.20 -15.22 35.46
CA SER A 638 -30.89 -16.53 35.18
C SER A 638 -32.29 -16.54 34.52
N ALA A 639 -32.85 -17.57 33.84
CA ALA A 639 -32.47 -18.78 33.06
C ALA A 639 -33.81 -19.39 32.49
N ARG A 640 -33.74 -20.29 31.47
CA ARG A 640 -34.80 -20.97 30.64
C ARG A 640 -35.85 -21.84 31.43
N PRO A 641 -36.81 -22.68 30.87
CA PRO A 641 -37.04 -23.19 29.48
C PRO A 641 -38.51 -23.56 29.00
N GLY A 642 -38.68 -23.89 27.69
CA GLY A 642 -39.35 -25.13 27.22
C GLY A 642 -40.73 -25.15 26.48
N ARG A 643 -40.76 -25.85 25.31
CA ARG A 643 -41.78 -26.78 24.71
C ARG A 643 -42.65 -26.41 23.46
N LEU A 644 -42.46 -27.30 22.46
CA LEU A 644 -43.26 -27.90 21.35
C LEU A 644 -44.82 -27.86 21.39
N HIS A 645 -45.47 -27.67 20.21
CA HIS A 645 -46.21 -28.71 19.43
C HIS A 645 -46.84 -28.19 18.10
N GLU A 646 -47.19 -29.15 17.24
CA GLU A 646 -47.57 -29.17 15.81
C GLU A 646 -48.93 -28.55 15.42
N GLY A 647 -49.13 -28.33 14.10
CA GLY A 647 -50.45 -28.35 13.45
C GLY A 647 -50.57 -27.62 12.09
N THR A 648 -50.56 -28.36 10.98
CA THR A 648 -51.13 -28.01 9.64
C THR A 648 -52.38 -28.89 9.39
N PRO A 649 -53.15 -28.85 8.25
CA PRO A 649 -53.28 -27.91 7.11
C PRO A 649 -54.76 -27.61 6.66
N ARG A 650 -54.98 -26.77 5.62
CA ARG A 650 -56.10 -26.77 4.61
C ARG A 650 -55.78 -25.72 3.51
N VAL A 651 -55.54 -26.03 2.22
CA VAL A 651 -56.36 -26.52 1.06
C VAL A 651 -57.27 -25.47 0.38
N HIS A 652 -56.98 -25.17 -0.91
CA HIS A 652 -57.87 -24.93 -2.09
C HIS A 652 -56.96 -24.71 -3.34
N ILE A 653 -56.82 -25.58 -4.36
CA ILE A 653 -57.66 -26.05 -5.49
C ILE A 653 -57.94 -25.01 -6.63
N THR A 654 -57.05 -25.02 -7.66
CA THR A 654 -57.20 -25.11 -9.16
C THR A 654 -58.32 -24.38 -9.96
N PRO A 655 -58.21 -24.10 -11.30
CA PRO A 655 -57.68 -25.00 -12.36
C PRO A 655 -56.95 -24.45 -13.61
N ILE A 656 -56.42 -25.42 -14.37
CA ILE A 656 -55.73 -25.42 -15.70
C ILE A 656 -56.78 -25.35 -16.87
N PRO A 657 -56.39 -25.14 -18.15
CA PRO A 657 -56.22 -26.29 -19.05
C PRO A 657 -55.07 -26.22 -20.10
N LEU A 658 -54.75 -27.41 -20.63
CA LEU A 658 -53.76 -27.80 -21.65
C LEU A 658 -54.13 -27.44 -23.11
N PHE A 659 -53.14 -27.38 -24.02
CA PHE A 659 -52.95 -28.29 -25.18
C PHE A 659 -51.81 -27.82 -26.13
N ALA A 660 -50.96 -28.76 -26.58
CA ALA A 660 -49.98 -28.65 -27.69
C ALA A 660 -50.59 -29.30 -28.98
N PRO A 661 -49.88 -29.62 -30.10
CA PRO A 661 -48.53 -29.27 -30.63
C PRO A 661 -48.51 -28.94 -32.16
N SER A 662 -47.35 -28.56 -32.76
CA SER A 662 -46.78 -29.11 -34.02
C SER A 662 -45.63 -28.29 -34.65
N ASN A 663 -44.53 -28.98 -34.98
CA ASN A 663 -43.33 -28.61 -35.76
C ASN A 663 -43.61 -28.80 -37.30
N PRO A 664 -42.62 -28.74 -38.24
CA PRO A 664 -41.58 -27.76 -38.58
C PRO A 664 -41.57 -27.42 -40.12
N HIS A 665 -40.67 -26.58 -40.65
CA HIS A 665 -40.01 -26.80 -41.96
C HIS A 665 -38.85 -25.82 -42.25
N THR A 666 -37.70 -26.42 -42.58
CA THR A 666 -36.47 -25.93 -43.21
C THR A 666 -36.66 -25.36 -44.63
N ILE A 667 -35.77 -24.46 -45.08
CA ILE A 667 -34.91 -24.56 -46.30
C ILE A 667 -34.26 -23.18 -46.61
N THR A 668 -32.92 -23.15 -46.57
CA THR A 668 -31.97 -22.19 -47.18
C THR A 668 -31.73 -22.54 -48.67
N PRO A 669 -30.83 -21.87 -49.43
CA PRO A 669 -30.48 -20.45 -49.61
C PRO A 669 -30.44 -20.07 -51.12
N THR A 670 -30.17 -18.80 -51.48
CA THR A 670 -29.42 -18.49 -52.72
C THR A 670 -28.92 -17.04 -52.76
N VAL A 671 -27.64 -16.88 -53.08
CA VAL A 671 -26.96 -15.64 -53.52
C VAL A 671 -26.59 -15.88 -55.00
N PRO A 672 -26.59 -14.87 -55.90
CA PRO A 672 -25.30 -14.33 -56.33
C PRO A 672 -25.24 -12.82 -56.67
N ARG A 673 -24.08 -12.26 -56.30
CA ARG A 673 -23.26 -11.14 -56.83
C ARG A 673 -23.69 -10.37 -58.10
N GLY A 674 -23.41 -9.05 -58.08
CA GLY A 674 -22.65 -8.38 -59.14
C GLY A 674 -22.95 -6.87 -59.42
N LEU A 675 -22.01 -5.98 -59.02
CA LEU A 675 -21.42 -4.79 -59.73
C LEU A 675 -22.40 -3.73 -60.36
N ASN A 676 -22.26 -2.39 -60.29
CA ASN A 676 -21.10 -1.48 -60.30
C ASN A 676 -21.53 0.03 -60.29
N TYR A 677 -20.63 0.95 -59.86
CA TYR A 677 -20.50 2.44 -60.09
C TYR A 677 -21.49 3.47 -59.46
N SER A 678 -21.08 4.27 -58.44
CA SER A 678 -20.51 5.67 -58.41
C SER A 678 -21.47 6.77 -58.89
N TYR A 679 -21.84 7.85 -58.15
CA TYR A 679 -21.14 8.99 -57.50
C TYR A 679 -22.03 9.44 -56.31
N GLY A 680 -21.65 10.12 -55.22
CA GLY A 680 -20.47 10.84 -54.76
C GLY A 680 -20.97 11.92 -53.78
N SER A 681 -20.49 11.95 -52.53
CA SER A 681 -20.10 13.18 -51.80
C SER A 681 -19.55 12.88 -50.40
N ALA A 682 -18.38 13.48 -50.17
CA ALA A 682 -17.57 13.63 -48.97
C ALA A 682 -18.36 14.20 -47.75
N ALA A 683 -17.92 14.25 -46.49
CA ALA A 683 -16.71 14.02 -45.69
C ALA A 683 -17.18 14.13 -44.20
N LEU A 684 -16.51 13.78 -43.09
CA LEU A 684 -15.11 13.81 -42.66
C LEU A 684 -15.00 12.92 -41.39
N LEU A 685 -13.96 12.08 -41.31
CA LEU A 685 -13.42 11.43 -40.11
C LEU A 685 -11.90 11.68 -40.15
N PRO A 686 -11.21 12.02 -39.04
CA PRO A 686 -9.76 11.91 -39.02
C PRO A 686 -9.36 10.48 -38.64
N THR A 687 -8.57 9.88 -39.52
CA THR A 687 -7.83 8.63 -39.30
C THR A 687 -6.43 9.01 -38.82
N ILE A 688 -5.97 8.49 -37.67
CA ILE A 688 -4.54 8.50 -37.33
C ILE A 688 -3.96 7.17 -37.78
N ARG A 689 -3.05 7.23 -38.76
CA ARG A 689 -2.23 6.10 -39.22
C ARG A 689 -0.93 6.08 -38.45
N LEU A 690 -0.64 4.87 -37.97
CA LEU A 690 0.65 4.32 -37.57
C LEU A 690 1.70 4.49 -38.69
N LEU A 691 2.88 5.01 -38.35
CA LEU A 691 4.11 4.79 -39.13
C LEU A 691 5.32 4.89 -38.19
N CYS A 692 6.04 3.78 -38.10
CA CYS A 692 7.32 3.64 -37.42
C CYS A 692 8.38 4.58 -38.00
N VAL A 693 9.18 5.20 -37.13
CA VAL A 693 10.52 5.71 -37.46
C VAL A 693 11.48 5.27 -36.36
N LEU A 694 12.40 4.38 -36.72
CA LEU A 694 13.68 4.15 -36.06
C LEU A 694 14.63 5.28 -36.48
N ALA A 695 15.16 6.05 -35.52
CA ALA A 695 16.49 6.67 -35.57
C ALA A 695 16.70 7.52 -34.29
N SER A 696 17.68 7.15 -33.47
CA SER A 696 18.31 8.08 -32.53
C SER A 696 19.78 7.75 -32.49
N ASP A 697 20.56 8.59 -33.18
CA ASP A 697 22.00 8.56 -33.16
C ASP A 697 22.50 10.00 -32.94
N CYS A 698 23.32 10.13 -31.89
CA CYS A 698 24.38 11.12 -31.67
C CYS A 698 24.11 12.63 -31.90
N ALA A 699 24.09 13.39 -30.81
CA ALA A 699 24.54 14.79 -30.81
C ALA A 699 25.38 15.10 -29.54
N ALA A 700 26.68 15.29 -29.76
CA ALA A 700 27.67 15.72 -28.76
C ALA A 700 27.49 17.21 -28.35
N PRO A 701 27.96 17.63 -27.16
CA PRO A 701 27.71 18.95 -26.62
C PRO A 701 28.69 20.02 -27.13
N ARG A 702 28.15 21.23 -27.37
CA ARG A 702 28.93 22.45 -27.66
C ARG A 702 29.46 23.08 -26.37
N ARG A 703 30.77 23.30 -26.36
CA ARG A 703 31.55 24.08 -25.38
C ARG A 703 31.05 25.52 -25.24
N LYS A 704 31.04 26.04 -24.01
CA LYS A 704 31.32 27.45 -23.70
C LYS A 704 32.60 27.54 -22.87
N SER A 705 33.37 28.57 -23.19
CA SER A 705 34.74 28.86 -22.77
C SER A 705 34.83 29.53 -21.40
N SER A 706 35.85 29.17 -20.63
CA SER A 706 36.53 30.08 -19.69
C SER A 706 38.05 29.83 -19.74
N THR A 707 38.72 30.84 -20.29
CA THR A 707 40.03 31.42 -19.95
C THR A 707 41.13 30.60 -19.23
N LEU A 708 42.17 30.29 -20.01
CA LEU A 708 43.61 30.50 -19.76
C LEU A 708 44.18 30.31 -18.34
N HIS A 709 44.96 29.25 -18.15
CA HIS A 709 46.30 29.33 -17.53
C HIS A 709 47.25 28.30 -18.17
N MET A 710 48.39 28.79 -18.68
CA MET A 710 49.51 27.99 -19.17
C MET A 710 50.28 27.37 -18.00
N CYS A 711 50.62 26.09 -18.08
CA CYS A 711 51.93 25.62 -17.63
C CYS A 711 52.35 24.36 -18.39
N GLU A 712 53.61 24.35 -18.77
CA GLU A 712 54.27 23.46 -19.71
C GLU A 712 54.67 22.10 -19.11
N LYS A 713 54.72 21.09 -19.99
CA LYS A 713 55.76 20.04 -20.14
C LYS A 713 56.24 19.29 -18.89
N ASN A 714 56.03 17.97 -18.85
CA ASN A 714 56.99 17.01 -19.40
C ASN A 714 56.54 15.55 -19.20
N ALA A 715 56.85 14.75 -20.21
CA ALA A 715 56.74 13.30 -20.22
C ALA A 715 58.04 12.64 -19.70
N LYS A 716 57.93 11.32 -19.49
CA LYS A 716 58.94 10.31 -19.09
C LYS A 716 59.03 10.17 -17.57
N GLY A 717 58.68 9.04 -16.97
CA GLY A 717 58.81 7.67 -17.44
C GLY A 717 59.97 7.06 -16.68
N GLU A 718 59.69 6.35 -15.60
CA GLU A 718 60.66 5.42 -15.03
C GLU A 718 59.98 4.22 -14.39
N ARG A 719 60.63 3.11 -14.69
CA ARG A 719 60.37 1.71 -14.38
C ARG A 719 60.68 1.38 -12.91
N VAL A 720 59.96 0.37 -12.43
CA VAL A 720 60.46 -0.80 -11.67
C VAL A 720 60.46 -0.74 -10.13
N SER A 721 59.71 -1.73 -9.61
CA SER A 721 59.84 -2.53 -8.38
C SER A 721 59.68 -1.87 -7.01
N GLY A 722 58.75 -2.45 -6.25
CA GLY A 722 58.53 -2.30 -4.81
C GLY A 722 57.19 -2.91 -4.46
#